data_AF-A0A8B9QBF4-F1
#
_entry.id   AF-A0A8B9QBF4-F1
#
_cell.length_a   1.000
_cell.length_b   1.000
_cell.length_c   1.000
_cell.angle_alpha   90.00
_cell.angle_beta   90.00
_cell.angle_gamma   90.00
#
_symmetry.space_group_name_H-M   'P 1'
#
loop_
_entity.id
_entity.type
_entity.pdbx_description
1 polymer ?
#
loop_
_entity_poly.entity_id
_entity_poly.type
_entity_poly.pdbx_seq_one_letter_code
_entity_poly.pdbx_strand_id
1 'polypeptide(L)'
;MDDDYMASFTPLFLTESLEMAMEVENENSKPSCFSCVFDNQNGGRSFSSESYLASGSLKRLLLRLDPSPNDYEEDTVEMFGFQWVTEMALVESCRLLFGLLRQRIHGLENLVQMSSSDFSQAANLHSEAESIRHQCIEFLHYVKVFIFRYLEPPRAENDGMLHPYEELEAQVPSLLVEELHALTLQIGHLFELSSSVLAAFTIQHQAKLFPPSWHLLHLHLDIHWLVLEILHVLGEKMMRQVVYANHFMNLTGENLTSISLFETHCGNLICDLISISINKYIKVRPSEALTSHHYPCTCIKELWILLIQLLDHRNKGSHTESFWSSVNKNLKNIFERPSSSDRMSVFETNQCKDPLSFSWWIITHLASLYQFDRNGNLDEKKQKESNWKFVEELLKKSIDAQNSSFTVPWLGLKGLANVSKTPLSMLELVKSCCCDQQIPALYKSSNSYLIFLSILARMMKEEAENSGVHPWKQIKGRIYSKFHRRRMQELTEVGLQNFFNLFLMLAIVAEREDIVSRVLDLLDFLTPSSVTVCQRALIWRGQFAFLLIYVEKNMDISVLAEKLSNAFREKAKEFLVNKNDYTQKQNLWTLLSTYIDGVQEVFETSCNLNLSQEKLLNDGFTMLLPACRGAELSMVLNFLQVVLARLRSVHKRVSQGLQLGNTAANAQLPLVAKEHHLAVTSALWRNFFPYLKSQRMAQMPPSPQLADTAAGFTLLALDMPSKALSDLQPQPVLSMMQLFGWDDMVWPQLVSRYLSHLIQNSALYEAFSSMGYTSYEALTVRSWFRCILQMFIDQPTGMLAKTDAERTVGKVYMEQLIEMTRLVFKLKEVENILSKANVEESVFKQDPKNALVQFIKAVGRTYGGLQTLPEKSAMVAKTLEYLGDVLKYVKPYLKVKGPPEGLQLTYWIIGCLVKFWAPILATSKAQQLLFRIIDCLLLPHSVLQQDKELPVALLSAIQESLPLYLQGLSFICCQSQTQGPYLNQLLGSIIQQYFGRFLPSSPTAPGAGVHPMVLALCSSITVPQMLHLRKTTLNVINEHYLQFKGNAPPPRLASVLAFILEVLQRTQSTELHDIDLVLPAVLKCMVLLNELQVKKISTDILQYMVEGCQAGSGGEHATQLTSVFRQFIQDYTAVYDHRVFSILEIVAVLDQTLVTCLIPTITQSLKDSEHKQGLGRNTAQREAYKRLLSHLTEAGQNEIQKLENETN
;
A
#
# COMPACT_ATOMS: atom_id res chain seq x y z
N MET A 1 -61.79 -23.05 -60.18
CA MET A 1 -63.12 -23.41 -59.66
C MET A 1 -63.39 -22.47 -58.53
N ASP A 2 -63.85 -21.28 -58.91
CA ASP A 2 -65.01 -20.57 -58.36
C ASP A 2 -65.56 -21.10 -57.03
N ASP A 3 -65.58 -20.26 -56.02
CA ASP A 3 -66.86 -19.64 -55.63
C ASP A 3 -66.66 -18.41 -54.74
N ASP A 4 -67.64 -17.52 -54.91
CA ASP A 4 -67.67 -16.10 -54.64
C ASP A 4 -67.72 -15.65 -53.18
N TYR A 5 -67.22 -14.42 -53.00
CA TYR A 5 -67.81 -13.31 -52.27
C TYR A 5 -69.13 -13.57 -51.52
N MET A 6 -69.13 -13.29 -50.21
CA MET A 6 -70.08 -12.42 -49.49
C MET A 6 -69.84 -12.58 -47.97
N ALA A 7 -68.95 -11.75 -47.40
CA ALA A 7 -68.88 -11.57 -45.96
C ALA A 7 -69.67 -10.32 -45.59
N SER A 8 -70.82 -10.57 -44.98
CA SER A 8 -71.79 -9.66 -44.38
C SER A 8 -71.16 -8.49 -43.61
N PHE A 9 -71.59 -7.27 -43.95
CA PHE A 9 -71.58 -6.14 -43.03
C PHE A 9 -72.38 -6.52 -41.77
N THR A 10 -71.69 -6.68 -40.65
CA THR A 10 -72.28 -6.71 -39.31
C THR A 10 -71.47 -5.76 -38.43
N PRO A 11 -72.09 -4.89 -37.63
CA PRO A 11 -71.37 -3.92 -36.82
C PRO A 11 -70.65 -4.66 -35.69
N LEU A 12 -69.33 -4.48 -35.59
CA LEU A 12 -68.57 -4.95 -34.44
C LEU A 12 -69.05 -4.21 -33.19
N PHE A 13 -69.40 -5.00 -32.18
CA PHE A 13 -69.82 -4.58 -30.84
C PHE A 13 -68.94 -3.44 -30.28
N LEU A 14 -69.59 -2.36 -29.90
CA LEU A 14 -69.03 -1.21 -29.20
C LEU A 14 -68.49 -1.67 -27.83
N THR A 15 -67.20 -1.44 -27.57
CA THR A 15 -66.56 -1.66 -26.26
C THR A 15 -66.66 -0.42 -25.37
N GLU A 16 -66.80 -0.62 -24.04
CA GLU A 16 -66.80 0.40 -22.96
C GLU A 16 -65.67 1.46 -23.06
N SER A 17 -64.60 1.16 -23.79
CA SER A 17 -63.49 2.07 -24.08
C SER A 17 -63.82 3.20 -25.07
N LEU A 18 -64.94 3.12 -25.80
CA LEU A 18 -65.46 4.21 -26.63
C LEU A 18 -66.33 5.17 -25.80
N GLU A 19 -67.10 4.66 -24.83
CA GLU A 19 -67.94 5.49 -23.94
C GLU A 19 -67.09 6.40 -23.04
N MET A 20 -65.99 5.88 -22.45
CA MET A 20 -65.05 6.72 -21.70
C MET A 20 -64.27 7.72 -22.60
N ALA A 21 -64.14 7.45 -23.90
CA ALA A 21 -63.52 8.39 -24.83
C ALA A 21 -64.45 9.56 -25.15
N MET A 22 -65.76 9.30 -25.24
CA MET A 22 -66.78 10.33 -25.46
C MET A 22 -67.01 11.22 -24.23
N GLU A 23 -66.74 10.74 -23.01
CA GLU A 23 -66.89 11.53 -21.77
C GLU A 23 -65.79 12.59 -21.55
N VAL A 24 -64.60 12.45 -22.16
CA VAL A 24 -63.49 13.42 -22.03
C VAL A 24 -63.56 14.53 -23.10
N GLU A 25 -64.41 14.38 -24.10
CA GLU A 25 -64.44 15.22 -25.31
C GLU A 25 -65.24 16.53 -25.17
N ASN A 26 -65.92 16.75 -24.03
CA ASN A 26 -66.86 17.86 -23.88
C ASN A 26 -66.23 19.21 -23.45
N GLU A 27 -64.89 19.33 -23.35
CA GLU A 27 -64.24 20.52 -22.74
C GLU A 27 -63.21 21.30 -23.58
N ASN A 28 -62.80 20.91 -24.80
CA ASN A 28 -61.76 21.68 -25.52
C ASN A 28 -62.09 21.95 -27.00
N SER A 29 -62.57 23.17 -27.27
CA SER A 29 -62.89 23.72 -28.59
C SER A 29 -61.66 24.23 -29.37
N LYS A 30 -60.46 23.63 -29.20
CA LYS A 30 -59.21 24.10 -29.82
C LYS A 30 -58.56 23.02 -30.67
N PRO A 31 -58.01 23.37 -31.86
CA PRO A 31 -57.36 22.42 -32.74
C PRO A 31 -56.07 21.87 -32.10
N SER A 32 -55.75 20.60 -32.40
CA SER A 32 -54.54 19.96 -31.88
C SER A 32 -53.28 20.62 -32.44
N CYS A 33 -52.29 20.88 -31.58
CA CYS A 33 -51.02 21.51 -31.96
C CYS A 33 -49.84 21.09 -31.06
N PHE A 34 -48.60 21.30 -31.53
CA PHE A 34 -47.41 21.03 -30.73
C PHE A 34 -47.18 22.09 -29.64
N SER A 35 -47.13 21.67 -28.37
CA SER A 35 -46.86 22.58 -27.27
C SER A 35 -45.91 21.97 -26.24
N CYS A 36 -44.78 22.64 -25.98
CA CYS A 36 -43.82 22.25 -24.96
C CYS A 36 -44.00 22.99 -23.63
N VAL A 37 -45.16 23.63 -23.44
CA VAL A 37 -45.53 24.34 -22.22
C VAL A 37 -45.77 23.34 -21.09
N PHE A 38 -45.09 23.53 -19.96
CA PHE A 38 -45.19 22.64 -18.81
C PHE A 38 -46.37 23.07 -17.93
N ASP A 39 -47.52 22.40 -18.02
CA ASP A 39 -48.65 22.65 -17.11
C ASP A 39 -48.56 21.73 -15.88
N ASN A 40 -48.32 22.32 -14.70
CA ASN A 40 -48.32 21.60 -13.41
C ASN A 40 -49.70 20.98 -13.06
N GLN A 41 -50.75 21.32 -13.80
CA GLN A 41 -52.10 20.81 -13.59
C GLN A 41 -52.34 19.43 -14.23
N ASN A 42 -51.41 18.93 -15.06
CA ASN A 42 -51.64 17.78 -15.95
C ASN A 42 -51.49 16.39 -15.32
N GLY A 43 -51.78 16.20 -14.03
CA GLY A 43 -52.02 14.89 -13.41
C GLY A 43 -51.01 13.76 -13.68
N GLY A 44 -49.75 14.07 -14.00
CA GLY A 44 -48.73 13.08 -14.38
C GLY A 44 -48.73 12.61 -15.85
N ARG A 45 -49.53 13.23 -16.75
CA ARG A 45 -49.52 12.93 -18.20
C ARG A 45 -48.23 13.45 -18.87
N SER A 46 -47.70 12.70 -19.85
CA SER A 46 -46.43 13.00 -20.52
C SER A 46 -46.49 14.06 -21.64
N PHE A 47 -47.69 14.48 -22.05
CA PHE A 47 -47.94 15.45 -23.13
C PHE A 47 -49.05 16.44 -22.73
N SER A 48 -49.11 17.59 -23.41
CA SER A 48 -50.19 18.59 -23.26
C SER A 48 -51.54 18.01 -23.68
N SER A 49 -52.67 18.48 -23.13
CA SER A 49 -54.01 18.05 -23.56
C SER A 49 -54.32 18.42 -25.01
N GLU A 50 -53.73 19.50 -25.52
CA GLU A 50 -53.87 19.99 -26.90
C GLU A 50 -52.93 19.26 -27.89
N SER A 51 -52.11 18.32 -27.41
CA SER A 51 -51.13 17.61 -28.24
C SER A 51 -51.80 16.58 -29.16
N TYR A 52 -51.23 16.29 -30.33
CA TYR A 52 -51.81 15.33 -31.30
C TYR A 52 -51.95 13.90 -30.75
N LEU A 53 -51.12 13.51 -29.78
CA LEU A 53 -51.26 12.24 -29.07
C LEU A 53 -52.39 12.29 -28.02
N ALA A 54 -52.35 13.27 -27.11
CA ALA A 54 -53.27 13.32 -25.98
C ALA A 54 -54.69 13.72 -26.35
N SER A 55 -54.86 14.51 -27.41
CA SER A 55 -56.16 14.90 -27.97
C SER A 55 -56.89 13.75 -28.68
N GLY A 56 -56.18 12.64 -28.95
CA GLY A 56 -56.69 11.53 -29.73
C GLY A 56 -56.67 11.75 -31.25
N SER A 57 -56.11 12.86 -31.75
CA SER A 57 -56.00 13.14 -33.20
C SER A 57 -55.33 12.00 -33.96
N LEU A 58 -54.17 11.52 -33.48
CA LEU A 58 -53.48 10.37 -34.10
C LEU A 58 -54.36 9.11 -34.07
N LYS A 59 -55.03 8.82 -32.95
CA LYS A 59 -55.88 7.62 -32.83
C LYS A 59 -57.03 7.66 -33.83
N ARG A 60 -57.70 8.79 -34.00
CA ARG A 60 -58.77 8.99 -34.99
C ARG A 60 -58.25 8.82 -36.42
N LEU A 61 -57.12 9.45 -36.74
CA LEU A 61 -56.43 9.31 -38.02
C LEU A 61 -56.17 7.83 -38.37
N LEU A 62 -55.55 7.08 -37.46
CA LEU A 62 -55.20 5.67 -37.68
C LEU A 62 -56.41 4.72 -37.68
N LEU A 63 -57.56 5.14 -37.14
CA LEU A 63 -58.81 4.38 -37.14
C LEU A 63 -59.77 4.81 -38.25
N ARG A 64 -59.38 5.77 -39.09
CA ARG A 64 -60.21 6.35 -40.17
C ARG A 64 -61.52 6.96 -39.66
N LEU A 65 -61.48 7.57 -38.48
CA LEU A 65 -62.60 8.31 -37.91
C LEU A 65 -62.56 9.77 -38.39
N ASP A 66 -63.68 10.48 -38.20
CA ASP A 66 -63.76 11.91 -38.48
C ASP A 66 -62.63 12.68 -37.76
N PRO A 67 -61.80 13.46 -38.48
CA PRO A 67 -60.71 14.20 -37.90
C PRO A 67 -61.13 15.25 -36.85
N SER A 68 -62.29 15.91 -37.01
CA SER A 68 -62.82 16.85 -36.01
C SER A 68 -64.36 16.82 -35.93
N PRO A 69 -64.95 15.87 -35.17
CA PRO A 69 -66.39 15.63 -35.17
C PRO A 69 -67.24 16.82 -34.72
N ASN A 70 -66.70 17.74 -33.91
CA ASN A 70 -67.46 18.86 -33.35
C ASN A 70 -67.21 20.20 -34.06
N ASP A 71 -66.28 20.25 -35.02
CA ASP A 71 -65.91 21.48 -35.73
C ASP A 71 -66.32 21.41 -37.21
N TYR A 72 -66.50 22.57 -37.85
CA TYR A 72 -66.83 22.71 -39.29
C TYR A 72 -68.15 22.04 -39.71
N GLU A 73 -69.15 22.02 -38.82
CA GLU A 73 -70.53 21.59 -39.12
C GLU A 73 -71.42 22.73 -39.65
N GLU A 74 -71.03 23.99 -39.43
CA GLU A 74 -71.79 25.16 -39.91
C GLU A 74 -71.61 25.37 -41.42
N ASP A 75 -72.64 25.96 -42.06
CA ASP A 75 -72.65 26.29 -43.51
C ASP A 75 -71.49 27.22 -43.92
N THR A 76 -70.99 28.02 -42.96
CA THR A 76 -69.88 28.95 -43.16
C THR A 76 -68.77 28.75 -42.14
N VAL A 77 -67.53 28.87 -42.58
CA VAL A 77 -66.32 28.83 -41.75
C VAL A 77 -65.54 30.14 -41.87
N GLU A 78 -65.09 30.70 -40.76
CA GLU A 78 -64.18 31.85 -40.76
C GLU A 78 -62.75 31.36 -40.93
N MET A 79 -62.06 31.80 -41.99
CA MET A 79 -60.65 31.52 -42.22
C MET A 79 -59.92 32.78 -42.65
N PHE A 80 -58.78 33.05 -42.00
CA PHE A 80 -57.93 34.21 -42.24
C PHE A 80 -58.64 35.58 -42.07
N GLY A 81 -59.75 35.63 -41.33
CA GLY A 81 -60.59 36.82 -41.12
C GLY A 81 -61.67 37.03 -42.19
N PHE A 82 -61.94 36.02 -43.02
CA PHE A 82 -62.99 36.04 -44.04
C PHE A 82 -63.96 34.87 -43.81
N GLN A 83 -65.26 35.07 -44.10
CA GLN A 83 -66.24 33.98 -44.07
C GLN A 83 -66.27 33.27 -45.43
N TRP A 84 -66.20 31.94 -45.38
CA TRP A 84 -66.22 31.05 -46.54
C TRP A 84 -67.35 30.04 -46.41
N VAL A 85 -67.88 29.54 -47.52
CA VAL A 85 -68.82 28.41 -47.50
C VAL A 85 -68.04 27.12 -47.26
N THR A 86 -68.36 26.41 -46.18
CA THR A 86 -67.57 25.29 -45.64
C THR A 86 -67.35 24.14 -46.64
N GLU A 87 -68.34 23.83 -47.48
CA GLU A 87 -68.23 22.74 -48.46
C GLU A 87 -67.61 23.17 -49.80
N MET A 88 -67.43 24.48 -50.04
CA MET A 88 -67.06 25.00 -51.36
C MET A 88 -65.70 25.70 -51.36
N ALA A 89 -65.23 26.18 -50.20
CA ALA A 89 -64.08 27.08 -50.13
C ALA A 89 -62.81 26.52 -50.77
N LEU A 90 -62.55 25.22 -50.56
CA LEU A 90 -61.39 24.55 -51.15
C LEU A 90 -61.55 24.28 -52.65
N VAL A 91 -62.76 23.97 -53.10
CA VAL A 91 -63.04 23.73 -54.54
C VAL A 91 -62.88 25.00 -55.36
N GLU A 92 -63.43 26.11 -54.86
CA GLU A 92 -63.42 27.39 -55.61
C GLU A 92 -62.11 28.17 -55.45
N SER A 93 -61.46 28.08 -54.29
CA SER A 93 -60.39 29.01 -53.89
C SER A 93 -59.14 28.35 -53.30
N CYS A 94 -58.84 27.08 -53.61
CA CYS A 94 -57.66 26.37 -53.10
C CYS A 94 -56.36 27.20 -53.14
N ARG A 95 -55.99 27.73 -54.31
CA ARG A 95 -54.74 28.49 -54.48
C ARG A 95 -54.72 29.79 -53.67
N LEU A 96 -55.86 30.47 -53.57
CA LEU A 96 -56.00 31.70 -52.79
C LEU A 96 -55.86 31.42 -51.29
N LEU A 97 -56.51 30.37 -50.78
CA LEU A 97 -56.44 29.97 -49.38
C LEU A 97 -55.01 29.56 -48.99
N PHE A 98 -54.31 28.77 -49.82
CA PHE A 98 -52.88 28.47 -49.60
C PHE A 98 -51.99 29.71 -49.79
N GLY A 99 -52.38 30.66 -50.64
CA GLY A 99 -51.74 31.98 -50.72
C GLY A 99 -51.84 32.78 -49.41
N LEU A 100 -53.03 32.82 -48.80
CA LEU A 100 -53.27 33.47 -47.51
C LEU A 100 -52.51 32.77 -46.38
N LEU A 101 -52.46 31.44 -46.37
CA LEU A 101 -51.62 30.67 -45.44
C LEU A 101 -50.16 31.11 -45.52
N ARG A 102 -49.59 31.16 -46.74
CA ARG A 102 -48.19 31.58 -46.96
C ARG A 102 -47.95 33.02 -46.52
N GLN A 103 -48.92 33.92 -46.74
CA GLN A 103 -48.86 35.30 -46.27
C GLN A 103 -48.82 35.38 -44.73
N ARG A 104 -49.62 34.56 -44.04
CA ARG A 104 -49.61 34.49 -42.57
C ARG A 104 -48.29 33.95 -42.02
N ILE A 105 -47.75 32.88 -42.62
CA ILE A 105 -46.43 32.34 -42.27
C ILE A 105 -45.35 33.42 -42.43
N HIS A 106 -45.33 34.13 -43.55
CA HIS A 106 -44.39 35.22 -43.78
C HIS A 106 -44.56 36.39 -42.79
N GLY A 107 -45.81 36.68 -42.39
CA GLY A 107 -46.10 37.61 -41.31
C GLY A 107 -45.42 37.24 -40.00
N LEU A 108 -45.47 35.95 -39.63
CA LEU A 108 -44.80 35.45 -38.43
C LEU A 108 -43.28 35.50 -38.54
N GLU A 109 -42.70 35.18 -39.69
CA GLU A 109 -41.25 35.32 -39.96
C GLU A 109 -40.79 36.78 -39.77
N ASN A 110 -41.57 37.75 -40.25
CA ASN A 110 -41.26 39.17 -40.08
C ASN A 110 -41.32 39.59 -38.60
N LEU A 111 -42.28 39.10 -37.82
CA LEU A 111 -42.35 39.34 -36.37
C LEU A 111 -41.10 38.82 -35.64
N VAL A 112 -40.55 37.68 -36.08
CA VAL A 112 -39.28 37.15 -35.52
C VAL A 112 -38.13 38.10 -35.80
N GLN A 113 -38.02 38.63 -37.01
CA GLN A 113 -36.95 39.57 -37.39
C GLN A 113 -37.04 40.91 -36.63
N MET A 114 -38.26 41.37 -36.33
CA MET A 114 -38.52 42.63 -35.62
C MET A 114 -38.34 42.55 -34.10
N SER A 115 -38.29 41.36 -33.52
CA SER A 115 -38.33 41.10 -32.07
C SER A 115 -37.05 41.47 -31.27
N SER A 116 -36.14 42.28 -31.83
CA SER A 116 -34.77 42.42 -31.33
C SER A 116 -34.50 43.47 -30.23
N SER A 117 -35.49 44.19 -29.66
CA SER A 117 -35.11 45.27 -28.71
C SER A 117 -36.07 45.74 -27.59
N ASP A 118 -37.38 45.46 -27.57
CA ASP A 118 -38.28 46.07 -26.56
C ASP A 118 -39.11 45.06 -25.74
N PHE A 119 -38.75 44.89 -24.46
CA PHE A 119 -39.44 44.00 -23.50
C PHE A 119 -40.88 44.42 -23.18
N SER A 120 -41.25 45.68 -23.44
CA SER A 120 -42.59 46.24 -23.16
C SER A 120 -43.67 45.78 -24.14
N GLN A 121 -43.29 45.25 -25.30
CA GLN A 121 -44.23 44.76 -26.33
C GLN A 121 -44.39 43.23 -26.35
N ALA A 122 -43.74 42.51 -25.42
CA ALA A 122 -43.70 41.05 -25.43
C ALA A 122 -45.08 40.37 -25.39
N ALA A 123 -46.05 40.93 -24.67
CA ALA A 123 -47.42 40.39 -24.61
C ALA A 123 -48.21 40.59 -25.92
N ASN A 124 -48.02 41.74 -26.58
CA ASN A 124 -48.65 42.02 -27.88
C ASN A 124 -48.02 41.14 -28.98
N LEU A 125 -46.69 41.04 -29.00
CA LEU A 125 -45.98 40.17 -29.94
C LEU A 125 -46.34 38.70 -29.74
N HIS A 126 -46.51 38.26 -28.49
CA HIS A 126 -46.96 36.90 -28.18
C HIS A 126 -48.36 36.62 -28.70
N SER A 127 -49.33 37.49 -28.42
CA SER A 127 -50.73 37.30 -28.83
C SER A 127 -50.92 37.41 -30.35
N GLU A 128 -50.17 38.30 -31.02
CA GLU A 128 -50.18 38.40 -32.47
C GLU A 128 -49.57 37.15 -33.13
N ALA A 129 -48.41 36.70 -32.65
CA ALA A 129 -47.77 35.48 -33.14
C ALA A 129 -48.60 34.23 -32.85
N GLU A 130 -49.25 34.17 -31.69
CA GLU A 130 -50.18 33.11 -31.32
C GLU A 130 -51.39 33.08 -32.28
N SER A 131 -52.01 34.23 -32.54
CA SER A 131 -53.14 34.35 -33.47
C SER A 131 -52.78 33.88 -34.88
N ILE A 132 -51.63 34.33 -35.40
CA ILE A 132 -51.13 33.90 -36.72
C ILE A 132 -50.93 32.39 -36.77
N ARG A 133 -50.29 31.81 -35.75
CA ARG A 133 -50.07 30.37 -35.66
C ARG A 133 -51.40 29.60 -35.63
N HIS A 134 -52.37 30.04 -34.83
CA HIS A 134 -53.69 29.42 -34.75
C HIS A 134 -54.41 29.43 -36.10
N GLN A 135 -54.44 30.58 -36.81
CA GLN A 135 -55.06 30.68 -38.14
C GLN A 135 -54.44 29.70 -39.15
N CYS A 136 -53.12 29.51 -39.11
CA CYS A 136 -52.43 28.57 -39.99
C CYS A 136 -52.81 27.11 -39.69
N ILE A 137 -52.87 26.75 -38.41
CA ILE A 137 -53.23 25.40 -37.95
C ILE A 137 -54.70 25.11 -38.28
N GLU A 138 -55.60 26.04 -37.95
CA GLU A 138 -57.03 25.94 -38.21
C GLU A 138 -57.32 25.69 -39.70
N PHE A 139 -56.68 26.44 -40.60
CA PHE A 139 -56.83 26.22 -42.03
C PHE A 139 -56.38 24.80 -42.45
N LEU A 140 -55.24 24.31 -41.97
CA LEU A 140 -54.74 22.98 -42.32
C LEU A 140 -55.61 21.85 -41.73
N HIS A 141 -56.19 22.05 -40.54
CA HIS A 141 -57.20 21.13 -40.00
C HIS A 141 -58.48 21.16 -40.84
N TYR A 142 -58.93 22.33 -41.30
CA TYR A 142 -60.04 22.44 -42.23
C TYR A 142 -59.76 21.66 -43.54
N VAL A 143 -58.57 21.75 -44.12
CA VAL A 143 -58.20 20.94 -45.31
C VAL A 143 -58.37 19.45 -45.05
N LYS A 144 -57.91 18.97 -43.89
CA LYS A 144 -58.05 17.56 -43.47
C LYS A 144 -59.52 17.15 -43.33
N VAL A 145 -60.34 17.97 -42.68
CA VAL A 145 -61.78 17.72 -42.49
C VAL A 145 -62.51 17.75 -43.83
N PHE A 146 -62.19 18.71 -44.70
CA PHE A 146 -62.76 18.82 -46.04
C PHE A 146 -62.51 17.57 -46.87
N ILE A 147 -61.27 17.06 -46.89
CA ILE A 147 -60.94 15.81 -47.60
C ILE A 147 -61.74 14.64 -47.04
N PHE A 148 -61.95 14.57 -45.72
CA PHE A 148 -62.67 13.48 -45.11
C PHE A 148 -64.18 13.53 -45.38
N ARG A 149 -64.81 14.70 -45.20
CA ARG A 149 -66.28 14.87 -45.25
C ARG A 149 -66.82 15.17 -46.64
N TYR A 150 -66.17 16.06 -47.39
CA TYR A 150 -66.78 16.71 -48.54
C TYR A 150 -66.17 16.29 -49.88
N LEU A 151 -64.90 15.87 -49.92
CA LEU A 151 -64.26 15.44 -51.17
C LEU A 151 -64.76 14.07 -51.62
N GLU A 152 -65.44 13.98 -52.76
CA GLU A 152 -65.84 12.68 -53.32
C GLU A 152 -64.78 12.10 -54.26
N PRO A 153 -64.48 10.78 -54.19
CA PRO A 153 -63.56 10.15 -55.13
C PRO A 153 -64.16 10.14 -56.55
N PRO A 154 -63.35 10.32 -57.61
CA PRO A 154 -63.87 10.34 -58.98
C PRO A 154 -64.56 9.01 -59.31
N ARG A 155 -65.85 9.07 -59.63
CA ARG A 155 -66.64 7.91 -60.05
C ARG A 155 -66.19 7.49 -61.44
N ALA A 156 -65.72 6.26 -61.58
CA ALA A 156 -65.46 5.70 -62.90
C ALA A 156 -66.80 5.60 -63.67
N GLU A 157 -66.82 6.19 -64.87
CA GLU A 157 -67.88 6.08 -65.88
C GLU A 157 -69.15 6.92 -65.64
N ASN A 158 -69.17 8.14 -66.18
CA ASN A 158 -70.38 8.77 -66.72
C ASN A 158 -69.99 9.61 -67.94
N ASP A 159 -70.41 9.17 -69.13
CA ASP A 159 -70.17 9.80 -70.44
C ASP A 159 -71.10 11.00 -70.67
N GLY A 160 -71.22 11.88 -69.67
CA GLY A 160 -72.05 13.09 -69.68
C GLY A 160 -71.23 14.33 -69.36
N MET A 161 -71.72 15.52 -69.78
CA MET A 161 -71.13 16.79 -69.35
C MET A 161 -71.22 16.89 -67.83
N LEU A 162 -70.07 16.84 -67.15
CA LEU A 162 -69.96 17.03 -65.71
C LEU A 162 -70.45 18.43 -65.35
N HIS A 163 -71.05 18.57 -64.17
CA HIS A 163 -71.40 19.90 -63.67
C HIS A 163 -70.08 20.70 -63.46
N PRO A 164 -70.02 22.01 -63.76
CA PRO A 164 -68.78 22.79 -63.62
C PRO A 164 -68.14 22.71 -62.23
N TYR A 165 -68.95 22.48 -61.19
CA TYR A 165 -68.46 22.21 -59.83
C TYR A 165 -67.74 20.85 -59.71
N GLU A 166 -68.30 19.77 -60.27
CA GLU A 166 -67.71 18.43 -60.23
C GLU A 166 -66.38 18.39 -61.01
N GLU A 167 -66.25 19.16 -62.09
CA GLU A 167 -65.00 19.33 -62.84
C GLU A 167 -63.92 20.05 -62.03
N LEU A 168 -64.30 21.04 -61.22
CA LEU A 168 -63.40 21.75 -60.32
C LEU A 168 -63.02 20.87 -59.12
N GLU A 169 -63.98 20.15 -58.54
CA GLU A 169 -63.78 19.24 -57.42
C GLU A 169 -62.81 18.11 -57.78
N ALA A 170 -62.94 17.51 -58.98
CA ALA A 170 -62.04 16.47 -59.47
C ALA A 170 -60.57 16.92 -59.60
N GLN A 171 -60.32 18.23 -59.73
CA GLN A 171 -58.97 18.80 -59.81
C GLN A 171 -58.35 19.08 -58.43
N VAL A 172 -59.16 19.16 -57.37
CA VAL A 172 -58.72 19.49 -56.01
C VAL A 172 -57.63 18.55 -55.49
N PRO A 173 -57.70 17.21 -55.62
CA PRO A 173 -56.63 16.32 -55.16
C PRO A 173 -55.26 16.64 -55.77
N SER A 174 -55.21 16.93 -57.07
CA SER A 174 -53.97 17.30 -57.78
C SER A 174 -53.46 18.66 -57.27
N LEU A 175 -54.35 19.65 -57.15
CA LEU A 175 -53.99 20.99 -56.67
C LEU A 175 -53.48 20.96 -55.22
N LEU A 176 -54.07 20.11 -54.37
CA LEU A 176 -53.61 19.91 -53.00
C LEU A 176 -52.19 19.34 -52.95
N VAL A 177 -51.85 18.34 -53.77
CA VAL A 177 -50.49 17.80 -53.83
C VAL A 177 -49.49 18.89 -54.26
N GLU A 178 -49.85 19.74 -55.20
CA GLU A 178 -49.03 20.86 -55.68
C GLU A 178 -48.82 21.94 -54.61
N GLU A 179 -49.90 22.41 -53.97
CA GLU A 179 -49.80 23.44 -52.93
C GLU A 179 -49.13 22.93 -51.66
N LEU A 180 -49.35 21.66 -51.28
CA LEU A 180 -48.61 21.03 -50.18
C LEU A 180 -47.13 20.90 -50.51
N HIS A 181 -46.77 20.53 -51.73
CA HIS A 181 -45.37 20.50 -52.15
C HIS A 181 -44.73 21.89 -52.08
N ALA A 182 -45.42 22.92 -52.61
CA ALA A 182 -44.96 24.30 -52.53
C ALA A 182 -44.78 24.76 -51.07
N LEU A 183 -45.70 24.38 -50.17
CA LEU A 183 -45.61 24.66 -48.75
C LEU A 183 -44.39 23.98 -48.11
N THR A 184 -44.12 22.71 -48.42
CA THR A 184 -42.93 22.00 -47.90
C THR A 184 -41.62 22.64 -48.38
N LEU A 185 -41.57 23.12 -49.62
CA LEU A 185 -40.40 23.82 -50.15
C LEU A 185 -40.17 25.18 -49.48
N GLN A 186 -41.24 25.92 -49.16
CA GLN A 186 -41.14 27.20 -48.46
C GLN A 186 -40.66 27.04 -47.01
N ILE A 187 -41.21 26.05 -46.29
CA ILE A 187 -40.88 25.78 -44.89
C ILE A 187 -39.46 25.23 -44.74
N GLY A 188 -38.98 24.47 -45.73
CA GLY A 188 -37.61 23.95 -45.77
C GLY A 188 -37.30 22.92 -44.68
N HIS A 189 -36.01 22.73 -44.41
CA HIS A 189 -35.52 21.78 -43.40
C HIS A 189 -35.50 22.40 -42.00
N LEU A 190 -35.96 21.66 -40.99
CA LEU A 190 -35.98 22.14 -39.60
C LEU A 190 -34.59 22.46 -39.05
N PHE A 191 -33.55 21.74 -39.47
CA PHE A 191 -32.18 21.96 -38.97
C PHE A 191 -31.48 23.17 -39.63
N GLU A 192 -32.02 23.69 -40.74
CA GLU A 192 -31.50 24.86 -41.45
C GLU A 192 -32.06 26.18 -40.91
N LEU A 193 -33.05 26.11 -40.01
CA LEU A 193 -33.56 27.26 -39.28
C LEU A 193 -32.41 28.00 -38.56
N SER A 194 -32.53 29.32 -38.48
CA SER A 194 -31.50 30.15 -37.86
C SER A 194 -31.23 29.73 -36.41
N SER A 195 -29.98 29.87 -35.96
CA SER A 195 -29.59 29.48 -34.59
C SER A 195 -30.41 30.17 -33.49
N SER A 196 -30.94 31.37 -33.76
CA SER A 196 -31.84 32.10 -32.86
C SER A 196 -33.23 31.44 -32.76
N VAL A 197 -33.76 30.88 -33.85
CA VAL A 197 -35.02 30.12 -33.85
C VAL A 197 -34.82 28.75 -33.22
N LEU A 198 -33.74 28.04 -33.54
CA LEU A 198 -33.42 26.74 -32.92
C LEU A 198 -33.14 26.85 -31.41
N ALA A 199 -32.66 27.99 -30.92
CA ALA A 199 -32.52 28.24 -29.48
C ALA A 199 -33.87 28.22 -28.75
N ALA A 200 -34.98 28.50 -29.46
CA ALA A 200 -36.32 28.55 -28.87
C ALA A 200 -36.80 27.20 -28.32
N PHE A 201 -36.21 26.07 -28.76
CA PHE A 201 -36.48 24.76 -28.15
C PHE A 201 -36.18 24.69 -26.65
N THR A 202 -35.30 25.55 -26.14
CA THR A 202 -34.84 25.54 -24.74
C THR A 202 -35.53 26.57 -23.86
N ILE A 203 -36.44 27.38 -24.40
CA ILE A 203 -37.14 28.42 -23.65
C ILE A 203 -38.22 27.78 -22.78
N GLN A 204 -38.04 27.87 -21.45
CA GLN A 204 -39.06 27.52 -20.46
C GLN A 204 -39.52 28.80 -19.76
N HIS A 205 -40.66 29.36 -20.19
CA HIS A 205 -41.17 30.62 -19.64
C HIS A 205 -42.35 30.38 -18.69
N GLN A 206 -42.17 30.72 -17.41
CA GLN A 206 -43.18 30.49 -16.36
C GLN A 206 -44.47 31.32 -16.52
N ALA A 207 -44.42 32.40 -17.31
CA ALA A 207 -45.55 33.31 -17.49
C ALA A 207 -46.46 32.99 -18.70
N LYS A 208 -46.30 31.82 -19.36
CA LYS A 208 -46.98 31.43 -20.62
C LYS A 208 -46.83 32.42 -21.81
N LEU A 209 -46.05 33.49 -21.67
CA LEU A 209 -45.67 34.41 -22.73
C LEU A 209 -44.41 33.89 -23.46
N PHE A 210 -44.52 33.72 -24.78
CA PHE A 210 -43.46 33.18 -25.64
C PHE A 210 -43.10 34.15 -26.77
N PRO A 211 -41.81 34.25 -27.16
CA PRO A 211 -41.39 35.10 -28.27
C PRO A 211 -41.91 34.56 -29.61
N PRO A 212 -42.02 35.41 -30.65
CA PRO A 212 -42.44 34.97 -31.99
C PRO A 212 -41.60 33.82 -32.55
N SER A 213 -40.32 33.72 -32.19
CA SER A 213 -39.43 32.63 -32.64
C SER A 213 -39.85 31.25 -32.11
N TRP A 214 -40.45 31.21 -30.92
CA TRP A 214 -41.02 29.98 -30.36
C TRP A 214 -42.27 29.57 -31.13
N HIS A 215 -43.16 30.53 -31.44
CA HIS A 215 -44.37 30.28 -32.22
C HIS A 215 -44.04 29.83 -33.65
N LEU A 216 -43.06 30.47 -34.30
CA LEU A 216 -42.60 30.08 -35.63
C LEU A 216 -42.05 28.65 -35.63
N LEU A 217 -41.17 28.32 -34.67
CA LEU A 217 -40.60 26.98 -34.58
C LEU A 217 -41.66 25.90 -34.42
N HIS A 218 -42.66 26.12 -33.56
CA HIS A 218 -43.72 25.14 -33.35
C HIS A 218 -44.72 25.11 -34.52
N LEU A 219 -44.98 26.24 -35.19
CA LEU A 219 -45.75 26.26 -36.43
C LEU A 219 -45.07 25.44 -37.52
N HIS A 220 -43.74 25.50 -37.66
CA HIS A 220 -43.02 24.61 -38.58
C HIS A 220 -43.28 23.13 -38.23
N LEU A 221 -43.19 22.74 -36.95
CA LEU A 221 -43.51 21.36 -36.53
C LEU A 221 -44.95 20.97 -36.88
N ASP A 222 -45.92 21.86 -36.62
CA ASP A 222 -47.33 21.64 -36.94
C ASP A 222 -47.53 21.44 -38.44
N ILE A 223 -46.95 22.32 -39.28
CA ILE A 223 -47.05 22.21 -40.74
C ILE A 223 -46.42 20.91 -41.22
N HIS A 224 -45.21 20.54 -40.76
CA HIS A 224 -44.57 19.29 -41.16
C HIS A 224 -45.43 18.07 -40.85
N TRP A 225 -46.05 18.03 -39.67
CA TRP A 225 -46.93 16.92 -39.26
C TRP A 225 -48.28 16.95 -39.99
N LEU A 226 -48.95 18.10 -40.06
CA LEU A 226 -50.25 18.24 -40.72
C LEU A 226 -50.18 17.94 -42.22
N VAL A 227 -49.08 18.27 -42.90
CA VAL A 227 -48.85 17.84 -44.29
C VAL A 227 -48.85 16.31 -44.40
N LEU A 228 -48.20 15.60 -43.47
CA LEU A 228 -48.22 14.12 -43.44
C LEU A 228 -49.61 13.58 -43.13
N GLU A 229 -50.35 14.19 -42.20
CA GLU A 229 -51.74 13.81 -41.91
C GLU A 229 -52.63 14.01 -43.15
N ILE A 230 -52.57 15.18 -43.79
CA ILE A 230 -53.37 15.52 -44.98
C ILE A 230 -53.06 14.55 -46.13
N LEU A 231 -51.78 14.28 -46.41
CA LEU A 231 -51.39 13.31 -47.44
C LEU A 231 -51.84 11.88 -47.09
N HIS A 232 -51.85 11.52 -45.80
CA HIS A 232 -52.38 10.24 -45.35
C HIS A 232 -53.89 10.14 -45.55
N VAL A 233 -54.67 11.15 -45.12
CA VAL A 233 -56.12 11.20 -45.28
C VAL A 233 -56.52 11.25 -46.75
N LEU A 234 -55.83 12.04 -47.57
CA LEU A 234 -56.04 12.09 -49.02
C LEU A 234 -55.80 10.72 -49.65
N GLY A 235 -54.70 10.05 -49.27
CA GLY A 235 -54.42 8.70 -49.73
C GLY A 235 -55.50 7.69 -49.32
N GLU A 236 -56.03 7.76 -48.11
CA GLU A 236 -57.11 6.88 -47.64
C GLU A 236 -58.45 7.18 -48.32
N LYS A 237 -58.81 8.46 -48.52
CA LYS A 237 -60.04 8.89 -49.20
C LYS A 237 -60.05 8.51 -50.68
N MET A 238 -58.91 8.61 -51.36
CA MET A 238 -58.73 8.17 -52.75
C MET A 238 -58.55 6.66 -52.88
N MET A 239 -58.93 5.86 -51.88
CA MET A 239 -58.80 4.40 -51.87
C MET A 239 -57.37 3.90 -52.20
N ARG A 240 -56.36 4.69 -51.79
CA ARG A 240 -54.93 4.47 -52.02
C ARG A 240 -54.51 4.51 -53.50
N GLN A 241 -55.33 5.11 -54.37
CA GLN A 241 -54.92 5.44 -55.72
C GLN A 241 -53.89 6.57 -55.73
N VAL A 242 -53.00 6.54 -56.73
CA VAL A 242 -51.92 7.53 -56.87
C VAL A 242 -52.50 8.82 -57.44
N VAL A 243 -52.45 9.90 -56.65
CA VAL A 243 -52.80 11.24 -57.11
C VAL A 243 -51.55 11.88 -57.73
N TYR A 244 -51.67 12.32 -58.98
CA TYR A 244 -50.61 12.99 -59.74
C TYR A 244 -50.78 14.50 -59.67
N ALA A 245 -49.67 15.23 -59.62
CA ALA A 245 -49.63 16.69 -59.76
C ALA A 245 -49.64 17.08 -61.25
N ASN A 246 -50.81 17.39 -61.79
CA ASN A 246 -51.05 17.60 -63.22
C ASN A 246 -50.29 18.80 -63.81
N HIS A 247 -50.07 19.89 -63.07
CA HIS A 247 -49.35 21.08 -63.56
C HIS A 247 -47.82 20.90 -63.50
N PHE A 248 -47.31 20.12 -62.54
CA PHE A 248 -45.87 19.83 -62.41
C PHE A 248 -45.38 18.85 -63.48
N MET A 249 -46.25 17.99 -64.01
CA MET A 249 -45.97 17.09 -65.14
C MET A 249 -45.38 17.83 -66.36
N ASN A 250 -45.70 19.11 -66.55
CA ASN A 250 -45.29 19.89 -67.71
C ASN A 250 -43.92 20.59 -67.59
N LEU A 251 -43.29 20.62 -66.40
CA LEU A 251 -42.08 21.43 -66.15
C LEU A 251 -40.80 20.64 -65.91
N THR A 252 -40.85 19.45 -65.28
CA THR A 252 -39.65 18.73 -64.80
C THR A 252 -39.47 17.32 -65.36
N GLY A 253 -40.49 16.73 -65.98
CA GLY A 253 -40.44 15.35 -66.50
C GLY A 253 -40.42 14.24 -65.45
N GLU A 254 -40.44 14.57 -64.15
CA GLU A 254 -40.56 13.62 -63.04
C GLU A 254 -41.99 13.65 -62.46
N ASN A 255 -42.58 12.48 -62.21
CA ASN A 255 -43.95 12.35 -61.72
C ASN A 255 -44.01 12.64 -60.20
N LEU A 256 -44.33 13.88 -59.80
CA LEU A 256 -44.70 14.17 -58.41
C LEU A 256 -46.07 13.55 -58.10
N THR A 257 -46.09 12.68 -57.09
CA THR A 257 -47.29 11.99 -56.62
C THR A 257 -47.50 12.21 -55.14
N SER A 258 -48.73 12.00 -54.65
CA SER A 258 -49.03 12.04 -53.21
C SER A 258 -48.18 11.04 -52.40
N ILE A 259 -47.87 9.87 -52.96
CA ILE A 259 -47.01 8.86 -52.32
C ILE A 259 -45.56 9.31 -52.28
N SER A 260 -45.00 9.75 -53.41
CA SER A 260 -43.60 10.19 -53.49
C SER A 260 -43.36 11.46 -52.65
N LEU A 261 -44.35 12.36 -52.58
CA LEU A 261 -44.31 13.53 -51.70
C LEU A 261 -44.32 13.12 -50.22
N PHE A 262 -45.20 12.19 -49.82
CA PHE A 262 -45.23 11.66 -48.46
C PHE A 262 -43.89 11.02 -48.06
N GLU A 263 -43.35 10.13 -48.90
CA GLU A 263 -42.09 9.44 -48.61
C GLU A 263 -40.89 10.39 -48.55
N THR A 264 -40.81 11.34 -49.48
CA THR A 264 -39.74 12.35 -49.51
C THR A 264 -39.82 13.27 -48.30
N HIS A 265 -41.00 13.81 -47.99
CA HIS A 265 -41.20 14.70 -46.85
C HIS A 265 -40.96 14.00 -45.52
N CYS A 266 -41.46 12.76 -45.36
CA CYS A 266 -41.22 11.96 -44.16
C CYS A 266 -39.73 11.60 -44.00
N GLY A 267 -39.04 11.25 -45.09
CA GLY A 267 -37.62 10.97 -45.10
C GLY A 267 -36.78 12.18 -44.69
N ASN A 268 -37.10 13.35 -45.26
CA ASN A 268 -36.49 14.63 -44.91
C ASN A 268 -36.72 14.97 -43.44
N LEU A 269 -37.93 14.78 -42.93
CA LEU A 269 -38.24 15.05 -41.53
C LEU A 269 -37.46 14.13 -40.57
N ILE A 270 -37.31 12.83 -40.88
CA ILE A 270 -36.46 11.93 -40.11
C ILE A 270 -34.99 12.37 -40.15
N CYS A 271 -34.50 12.81 -41.31
CA CYS A 271 -33.16 13.36 -41.46
C CYS A 271 -32.98 14.61 -40.58
N ASP A 272 -33.94 15.52 -40.57
CA ASP A 272 -33.93 16.72 -39.74
C ASP A 272 -33.85 16.40 -38.25
N LEU A 273 -34.66 15.44 -37.80
CA LEU A 273 -34.68 15.01 -36.41
C LEU A 273 -33.37 14.32 -35.99
N ILE A 274 -32.74 13.56 -36.88
CA ILE A 274 -31.40 13.00 -36.66
C ILE A 274 -30.36 14.12 -36.56
N SER A 275 -30.40 15.11 -37.45
CA SER A 275 -29.50 16.28 -37.43
C SER A 275 -29.64 17.11 -36.15
N ILE A 276 -30.87 17.33 -35.68
CA ILE A 276 -31.14 17.98 -34.38
C ILE A 276 -30.57 17.12 -33.23
N SER A 277 -30.70 15.80 -33.31
CA SER A 277 -30.15 14.87 -32.32
C SER A 277 -28.61 14.87 -32.31
N ILE A 278 -27.95 15.03 -33.48
CA ILE A 278 -26.48 15.18 -33.59
C ILE A 278 -26.03 16.47 -32.89
N ASN A 279 -26.70 17.60 -33.16
CA ASN A 279 -26.42 18.88 -32.49
C ASN A 279 -26.51 18.80 -30.97
N LYS A 280 -27.44 17.98 -30.48
CA LYS A 280 -27.57 17.69 -29.05
C LYS A 280 -26.47 16.76 -28.55
N TYR A 281 -26.19 15.66 -29.27
CA TYR A 281 -25.16 14.68 -28.91
C TYR A 281 -23.77 15.31 -28.71
N ILE A 282 -23.40 16.29 -29.53
CA ILE A 282 -22.11 17.02 -29.38
C ILE A 282 -21.99 17.71 -28.00
N LYS A 283 -23.12 18.07 -27.38
CA LYS A 283 -23.18 18.71 -26.05
C LYS A 283 -23.39 17.70 -24.91
N VAL A 284 -23.69 16.44 -25.21
CA VAL A 284 -23.94 15.39 -24.21
C VAL A 284 -22.62 14.96 -23.58
N ARG A 285 -22.53 15.10 -22.25
CA ARG A 285 -21.43 14.54 -21.49
C ARG A 285 -21.56 13.01 -21.48
N PRO A 286 -20.46 12.25 -21.50
CA PRO A 286 -20.56 10.79 -21.46
C PRO A 286 -21.37 10.29 -20.24
N SER A 287 -21.37 11.01 -19.11
CA SER A 287 -22.11 10.66 -17.88
C SER A 287 -23.61 10.74 -18.04
N GLU A 288 -24.04 11.55 -18.99
CA GLU A 288 -25.43 11.82 -19.30
C GLU A 288 -25.83 11.05 -20.57
N ALA A 289 -24.95 10.25 -21.17
CA ALA A 289 -25.22 9.59 -22.44
C ALA A 289 -26.45 8.67 -22.38
N LEU A 290 -26.75 8.05 -21.23
CA LEU A 290 -27.90 7.15 -21.10
C LEU A 290 -29.15 7.81 -20.50
N THR A 291 -29.02 9.02 -19.95
CA THR A 291 -30.10 9.77 -19.28
C THR A 291 -30.51 11.02 -20.05
N SER A 292 -29.67 11.51 -20.95
CA SER A 292 -29.93 12.67 -21.77
C SER A 292 -30.95 12.33 -22.86
N HIS A 293 -31.99 13.14 -22.93
CA HIS A 293 -32.97 13.00 -23.99
C HIS A 293 -32.38 13.39 -25.34
N HIS A 294 -32.58 12.58 -26.38
CA HIS A 294 -32.11 12.88 -27.73
C HIS A 294 -32.86 14.06 -28.39
N TYR A 295 -34.03 14.41 -27.87
CA TYR A 295 -34.86 15.53 -28.33
C TYR A 295 -34.66 16.80 -27.47
N PRO A 296 -34.75 18.01 -28.05
CA PRO A 296 -34.55 19.26 -27.32
C PRO A 296 -35.79 19.73 -26.52
N CYS A 297 -37.01 19.37 -26.93
CA CYS A 297 -38.26 19.63 -26.20
C CYS A 297 -39.26 18.46 -26.33
N THR A 298 -40.37 18.49 -25.58
CA THR A 298 -41.43 17.47 -25.62
C THR A 298 -42.15 17.38 -26.96
N CYS A 299 -42.23 18.46 -27.75
CA CYS A 299 -42.82 18.43 -29.09
C CYS A 299 -42.02 17.57 -30.06
N ILE A 300 -40.68 17.61 -29.97
CA ILE A 300 -39.82 16.75 -30.80
C ILE A 300 -39.93 15.29 -30.35
N LYS A 301 -40.07 15.04 -29.03
CA LYS A 301 -40.39 13.69 -28.51
C LYS A 301 -41.72 13.18 -29.08
N GLU A 302 -42.74 14.02 -29.03
CA GLU A 302 -44.07 13.71 -29.58
C GLU A 302 -43.99 13.41 -31.07
N LEU A 303 -43.31 14.26 -31.85
CA LEU A 303 -43.12 14.06 -33.29
C LEU A 303 -42.43 12.74 -33.62
N TRP A 304 -41.39 12.35 -32.86
CA TRP A 304 -40.78 11.02 -33.00
C TRP A 304 -41.79 9.88 -32.79
N ILE A 305 -42.63 9.98 -31.76
CA ILE A 305 -43.64 8.96 -31.45
C ILE A 305 -44.74 8.93 -32.53
N LEU A 306 -45.19 10.09 -32.99
CA LEU A 306 -46.16 10.23 -34.07
C LEU A 306 -45.65 9.56 -35.36
N LEU A 307 -44.38 9.80 -35.73
CA LEU A 307 -43.74 9.16 -36.89
C LEU A 307 -43.61 7.65 -36.73
N ILE A 308 -43.22 7.16 -35.54
CA ILE A 308 -43.16 5.72 -35.24
C ILE A 308 -44.55 5.11 -35.45
N GLN A 309 -45.60 5.64 -34.81
CA GLN A 309 -46.94 5.06 -34.90
C GLN A 309 -47.53 5.14 -36.32
N LEU A 310 -47.32 6.24 -37.04
CA LEU A 310 -47.83 6.43 -38.41
C LEU A 310 -47.15 5.49 -39.39
N LEU A 311 -45.81 5.39 -39.37
CA LEU A 311 -45.07 4.54 -40.29
C LEU A 311 -45.26 3.05 -39.99
N ASP A 312 -45.34 2.66 -38.72
CA ASP A 312 -45.64 1.26 -38.35
C ASP A 312 -47.06 0.87 -38.79
N HIS A 313 -48.02 1.78 -38.69
CA HIS A 313 -49.39 1.55 -39.19
C HIS A 313 -49.40 1.41 -40.72
N ARG A 314 -48.72 2.31 -41.45
CA ARG A 314 -48.63 2.24 -42.92
C ARG A 314 -47.86 1.00 -43.40
N ASN A 315 -46.77 0.62 -42.74
CA ASN A 315 -46.02 -0.59 -43.08
C ASN A 315 -46.91 -1.85 -42.99
N LYS A 316 -47.76 -1.95 -41.95
CA LYS A 316 -48.72 -3.05 -41.77
C LYS A 316 -49.84 -3.04 -42.81
N GLY A 317 -50.31 -1.86 -43.21
CA GLY A 317 -51.44 -1.70 -44.11
C GLY A 317 -51.12 -1.68 -45.61
N SER A 318 -49.92 -1.27 -46.02
CA SER A 318 -49.56 -1.01 -47.42
C SER A 318 -48.13 -1.43 -47.81
N HIS A 319 -47.42 -2.20 -46.97
CA HIS A 319 -46.05 -2.68 -47.22
C HIS A 319 -45.02 -1.57 -47.59
N THR A 320 -45.28 -0.33 -47.18
CA THR A 320 -44.36 0.82 -47.35
C THR A 320 -43.14 0.69 -46.43
N GLU A 321 -42.09 1.50 -46.60
CA GLU A 321 -40.91 1.46 -45.73
C GLU A 321 -41.28 1.61 -44.23
N SER A 322 -40.76 0.72 -43.39
CA SER A 322 -40.90 0.81 -41.92
C SER A 322 -40.11 1.99 -41.34
N PHE A 323 -40.47 2.44 -40.13
CA PHE A 323 -39.72 3.47 -39.39
C PHE A 323 -38.21 3.16 -39.32
N TRP A 324 -37.85 1.95 -38.90
CA TRP A 324 -36.45 1.56 -38.78
C TRP A 324 -35.71 1.52 -40.12
N SER A 325 -36.37 1.15 -41.21
CA SER A 325 -35.76 1.19 -42.55
C SER A 325 -35.33 2.61 -42.92
N SER A 326 -36.22 3.58 -42.72
CA SER A 326 -35.96 4.99 -43.02
C SER A 326 -34.87 5.58 -42.10
N VAL A 327 -34.91 5.28 -40.79
CA VAL A 327 -33.86 5.71 -39.86
C VAL A 327 -32.50 5.09 -40.21
N ASN A 328 -32.45 3.79 -40.49
CA ASN A 328 -31.20 3.10 -40.81
C ASN A 328 -30.57 3.61 -42.11
N LYS A 329 -31.39 3.91 -43.12
CA LYS A 329 -30.94 4.52 -44.38
C LYS A 329 -30.21 5.84 -44.11
N ASN A 330 -30.82 6.71 -43.30
CA ASN A 330 -30.21 7.98 -42.89
C ASN A 330 -28.94 7.78 -42.05
N LEU A 331 -28.93 6.85 -41.08
CA LEU A 331 -27.74 6.58 -40.26
C LEU A 331 -26.59 5.97 -41.07
N LYS A 332 -26.87 5.16 -42.10
CA LYS A 332 -25.85 4.61 -43.02
C LYS A 332 -25.12 5.72 -43.76
N ASN A 333 -25.86 6.73 -44.24
CA ASN A 333 -25.28 7.87 -44.94
C ASN A 333 -24.29 8.66 -44.07
N ILE A 334 -24.44 8.67 -42.73
CA ILE A 334 -23.48 9.32 -41.81
C ILE A 334 -22.11 8.61 -41.80
N PHE A 335 -22.07 7.31 -42.11
CA PHE A 335 -20.81 6.54 -42.16
C PHE A 335 -20.05 6.73 -43.48
N GLU A 336 -20.69 7.23 -44.53
CA GLU A 336 -20.09 7.42 -45.85
C GLU A 336 -19.49 8.83 -45.93
N ARG A 337 -18.17 8.95 -46.16
CA ARG A 337 -17.56 10.25 -46.45
C ARG A 337 -18.04 10.71 -47.83
N PRO A 338 -18.35 12.00 -48.04
CA PRO A 338 -18.83 12.49 -49.32
C PRO A 338 -17.78 12.22 -50.40
N SER A 339 -18.12 11.33 -51.35
CA SER A 339 -17.40 11.20 -52.62
C SER A 339 -17.74 12.41 -53.49
N SER A 340 -16.73 12.97 -54.14
CA SER A 340 -16.72 14.28 -54.80
C SER A 340 -17.57 14.42 -56.07
N SER A 341 -18.70 13.74 -56.21
CA SER A 341 -19.64 13.99 -57.31
C SER A 341 -21.04 13.45 -57.00
N ASP A 342 -22.03 14.33 -57.21
CA ASP A 342 -23.48 14.16 -57.19
C ASP A 342 -24.23 14.40 -55.86
N ARG A 343 -24.98 15.52 -55.89
CA ARG A 343 -25.95 16.08 -54.93
C ARG A 343 -25.39 16.36 -53.53
N MET A 344 -25.44 17.65 -53.13
CA MET A 344 -25.17 18.11 -51.76
C MET A 344 -25.72 17.10 -50.75
N SER A 345 -24.83 16.41 -50.01
CA SER A 345 -25.31 15.54 -48.95
C SER A 345 -25.83 16.45 -47.83
N VAL A 346 -27.08 16.26 -47.41
CA VAL A 346 -27.80 17.07 -46.41
C VAL A 346 -27.02 17.24 -45.08
N PHE A 347 -25.98 16.43 -44.85
CA PHE A 347 -25.11 16.44 -43.67
C PHE A 347 -23.82 17.28 -43.78
N GLU A 348 -23.61 18.06 -44.85
CA GLU A 348 -22.38 18.82 -45.08
C GLU A 348 -22.03 19.82 -43.96
N THR A 349 -23.02 20.35 -43.23
CA THR A 349 -22.82 21.38 -42.20
C THR A 349 -22.55 20.83 -40.79
N ASN A 350 -22.79 19.55 -40.52
CA ASN A 350 -22.66 18.95 -39.18
C ASN A 350 -22.00 17.56 -39.21
N GLN A 351 -20.68 17.53 -39.42
CA GLN A 351 -19.93 16.28 -39.36
C GLN A 351 -19.98 15.68 -37.94
N CYS A 352 -20.69 14.56 -37.80
CA CYS A 352 -20.66 13.76 -36.58
C CYS A 352 -19.25 13.20 -36.40
N LYS A 353 -18.51 13.70 -35.39
CA LYS A 353 -17.13 13.33 -35.10
C LYS A 353 -16.96 11.87 -34.65
N ASP A 354 -18.03 11.25 -34.15
CA ASP A 354 -18.08 9.84 -33.75
C ASP A 354 -19.40 9.19 -34.21
N PRO A 355 -19.52 8.84 -35.51
CA PRO A 355 -20.73 8.26 -36.08
C PRO A 355 -21.15 6.94 -35.43
N LEU A 356 -20.18 6.14 -34.98
CA LEU A 356 -20.43 4.82 -34.42
C LEU A 356 -21.08 4.92 -33.04
N SER A 357 -20.51 5.72 -32.13
CA SER A 357 -21.10 5.92 -30.81
C SER A 357 -22.42 6.68 -30.88
N PHE A 358 -22.54 7.67 -31.78
CA PHE A 358 -23.81 8.35 -32.03
C PHE A 358 -24.91 7.38 -32.49
N SER A 359 -24.60 6.47 -33.41
CA SER A 359 -25.57 5.48 -33.91
C SER A 359 -26.06 4.55 -32.80
N TRP A 360 -25.16 4.07 -31.93
CA TRP A 360 -25.53 3.29 -30.75
C TRP A 360 -26.40 4.10 -29.77
N TRP A 361 -26.03 5.37 -29.54
CA TRP A 361 -26.76 6.28 -28.68
C TRP A 361 -28.18 6.52 -29.17
N ILE A 362 -28.36 6.98 -30.42
CA ILE A 362 -29.67 7.36 -30.95
C ILE A 362 -30.63 6.16 -31.06
N ILE A 363 -30.17 4.99 -31.52
CA ILE A 363 -31.03 3.80 -31.65
C ILE A 363 -31.53 3.35 -30.29
N THR A 364 -30.67 3.37 -29.27
CA THR A 364 -31.06 2.99 -27.90
C THR A 364 -32.17 3.90 -27.38
N HIS A 365 -32.11 5.20 -27.65
CA HIS A 365 -33.12 6.16 -27.21
C HIS A 365 -34.38 6.17 -28.08
N LEU A 366 -34.28 5.84 -29.37
CA LEU A 366 -35.46 5.67 -30.23
C LEU A 366 -36.22 4.38 -29.90
N ALA A 367 -35.50 3.31 -29.58
CA ALA A 367 -36.12 2.04 -29.18
C ALA A 367 -36.91 2.14 -27.86
N SER A 368 -36.57 3.09 -26.97
CA SER A 368 -37.38 3.33 -25.76
C SER A 368 -38.69 4.05 -26.06
N LEU A 369 -38.79 4.83 -27.15
CA LEU A 369 -40.02 5.52 -27.54
C LEU A 369 -41.13 4.57 -28.02
N TYR A 370 -40.81 3.32 -28.37
CA TYR A 370 -41.82 2.29 -28.69
C TYR A 370 -42.74 1.93 -27.52
N GLN A 371 -42.37 2.29 -26.29
CA GLN A 371 -43.19 2.09 -25.08
C GLN A 371 -44.42 3.01 -25.05
N PHE A 372 -44.51 4.02 -25.91
CA PHE A 372 -45.70 4.89 -25.96
C PHE A 372 -46.80 4.30 -26.85
N ASP A 373 -48.05 4.37 -26.38
CA ASP A 373 -49.25 3.99 -27.13
C ASP A 373 -49.74 5.12 -28.07
N ARG A 374 -50.88 4.88 -28.75
CA ARG A 374 -51.47 5.86 -29.69
C ARG A 374 -52.02 7.12 -29.01
N ASN A 375 -52.15 7.11 -27.68
CA ASN A 375 -52.63 8.22 -26.86
C ASN A 375 -51.49 8.90 -26.10
N GLY A 376 -50.24 8.45 -26.30
CA GLY A 376 -49.07 8.96 -25.58
C GLY A 376 -48.93 8.44 -24.14
N ASN A 377 -49.63 7.36 -23.75
CA ASN A 377 -49.43 6.71 -22.46
C ASN A 377 -48.30 5.67 -22.53
N LEU A 378 -47.63 5.44 -21.40
CA LEU A 378 -46.59 4.42 -21.25
C LEU A 378 -47.22 3.03 -21.11
N ASP A 379 -46.97 2.16 -22.08
CA ASP A 379 -47.30 0.73 -22.06
C ASP A 379 -46.00 -0.09 -22.10
N GLU A 380 -45.51 -0.48 -20.92
CA GLU A 380 -44.29 -1.27 -20.76
C GLU A 380 -44.40 -2.68 -21.39
N LYS A 381 -45.61 -3.18 -21.67
CA LYS A 381 -45.85 -4.52 -22.22
C LYS A 381 -45.90 -4.54 -23.75
N LYS A 382 -45.82 -3.39 -24.41
CA LYS A 382 -45.87 -3.29 -25.88
C LYS A 382 -44.62 -3.89 -26.52
N GLN A 383 -44.82 -4.84 -27.43
CA GLN A 383 -43.72 -5.47 -28.17
C GLN A 383 -43.03 -4.44 -29.09
N LYS A 384 -41.73 -4.22 -28.87
CA LYS A 384 -40.90 -3.31 -29.69
C LYS A 384 -40.62 -3.94 -31.05
N GLU A 385 -40.69 -3.15 -32.12
CA GLU A 385 -40.26 -3.62 -33.45
C GLU A 385 -38.73 -3.79 -33.49
N SER A 386 -38.27 -4.88 -34.11
CA SER A 386 -36.86 -5.27 -34.07
C SER A 386 -36.02 -4.52 -35.11
N ASN A 387 -34.98 -3.81 -34.65
CA ASN A 387 -33.94 -3.22 -35.51
C ASN A 387 -32.65 -4.07 -35.57
N TRP A 388 -32.76 -5.38 -35.34
CA TRP A 388 -31.59 -6.24 -35.13
C TRP A 388 -30.59 -6.27 -36.28
N LYS A 389 -31.07 -6.19 -37.53
CA LYS A 389 -30.20 -6.22 -38.72
C LYS A 389 -29.18 -5.07 -38.72
N PHE A 390 -29.58 -3.88 -38.31
CA PHE A 390 -28.67 -2.73 -38.25
C PHE A 390 -27.79 -2.75 -36.99
N VAL A 391 -28.35 -3.18 -35.86
CA VAL A 391 -27.57 -3.45 -34.63
C VAL A 391 -26.44 -4.45 -34.90
N GLU A 392 -26.69 -5.49 -35.69
CA GLU A 392 -25.67 -6.43 -36.15
C GLU A 392 -24.57 -5.77 -36.98
N GLU A 393 -24.92 -4.88 -37.91
CA GLU A 393 -23.94 -4.14 -38.70
C GLU A 393 -23.08 -3.22 -37.82
N LEU A 394 -23.69 -2.54 -36.84
CA LEU A 394 -22.97 -1.71 -35.87
C LEU A 394 -22.02 -2.55 -35.00
N LEU A 395 -22.45 -3.72 -34.52
CA LEU A 395 -21.60 -4.65 -33.79
C LEU A 395 -20.39 -5.09 -34.62
N LYS A 396 -20.59 -5.42 -35.91
CA LYS A 396 -19.50 -5.78 -36.82
C LYS A 396 -18.47 -4.65 -36.93
N LYS A 397 -18.92 -3.41 -37.15
CA LYS A 397 -18.03 -2.23 -37.23
C LYS A 397 -17.27 -1.98 -35.91
N SER A 398 -17.92 -2.13 -34.75
CA SER A 398 -17.28 -1.99 -33.43
C SER A 398 -16.18 -3.04 -33.18
N ILE A 399 -16.36 -4.27 -33.65
CA ILE A 399 -15.38 -5.36 -33.51
C ILE A 399 -14.20 -5.19 -34.48
N ASP A 400 -14.46 -4.76 -35.71
CA ASP A 400 -13.40 -4.60 -36.71
C ASP A 400 -12.43 -3.44 -36.35
N ALA A 401 -12.88 -2.46 -35.56
CA ALA A 401 -12.09 -1.33 -35.05
C ALA A 401 -11.23 -1.61 -33.80
N GLN A 402 -11.18 -2.84 -33.28
CA GLN A 402 -10.50 -3.17 -32.00
C GLN A 402 -9.02 -2.75 -31.85
N ASN A 403 -8.29 -2.59 -32.95
CA ASN A 403 -6.88 -2.20 -32.95
C ASN A 403 -6.65 -0.67 -32.85
N SER A 404 -7.70 0.15 -33.01
CA SER A 404 -7.59 1.60 -32.84
C SER A 404 -7.78 2.00 -31.38
N SER A 405 -7.05 3.02 -30.95
CA SER A 405 -7.46 3.80 -29.78
C SER A 405 -8.75 4.50 -30.19
N PHE A 406 -9.91 4.03 -29.73
CA PHE A 406 -11.18 4.69 -29.97
C PHE A 406 -11.11 6.12 -29.37
N THR A 407 -10.76 7.10 -30.21
CA THR A 407 -10.48 8.49 -29.79
C THR A 407 -11.74 9.32 -29.90
N VAL A 408 -12.18 9.87 -28.77
CA VAL A 408 -13.18 10.93 -28.75
C VAL A 408 -12.42 12.28 -28.69
N PRO A 409 -12.52 13.17 -29.70
CA PRO A 409 -11.69 14.37 -29.82
C PRO A 409 -11.78 15.37 -28.65
N TRP A 410 -12.81 15.29 -27.81
CA TRP A 410 -13.01 16.19 -26.64
C TRP A 410 -12.64 15.56 -25.29
N LEU A 411 -12.32 14.26 -25.24
CA LEU A 411 -11.70 13.67 -24.05
C LEU A 411 -10.20 13.93 -24.13
N GLY A 412 -9.66 14.71 -23.18
CA GLY A 412 -8.24 15.03 -23.15
C GLY A 412 -7.33 13.78 -23.13
N LEU A 413 -6.05 13.98 -23.45
CA LEU A 413 -4.99 12.96 -23.60
C LEU A 413 -4.86 11.94 -22.44
N LYS A 414 -5.53 12.15 -21.30
CA LYS A 414 -5.49 11.28 -20.11
C LYS A 414 -6.13 9.90 -20.32
N GLY A 415 -7.02 9.73 -21.30
CA GLY A 415 -7.68 8.43 -21.58
C GLY A 415 -6.93 7.52 -22.56
N LEU A 416 -5.79 7.96 -23.12
CA LEU A 416 -5.11 7.28 -24.24
C LEU A 416 -4.22 6.10 -23.83
N ALA A 417 -3.88 5.92 -22.55
CA ALA A 417 -2.81 5.01 -22.17
C ALA A 417 -2.92 4.41 -20.76
N ASN A 418 -4.09 3.90 -20.37
CA ASN A 418 -4.19 3.07 -19.17
C ASN A 418 -4.36 1.59 -19.57
N VAL A 419 -3.27 0.96 -20.00
CA VAL A 419 -3.17 -0.50 -19.90
C VAL A 419 -3.28 -0.82 -18.41
N SER A 420 -4.25 -1.67 -18.04
CA SER A 420 -4.49 -2.02 -16.64
C SER A 420 -3.20 -2.60 -16.04
N LYS A 421 -2.73 -1.97 -14.95
CA LYS A 421 -1.44 -2.31 -14.33
C LYS A 421 -1.51 -3.65 -13.61
N THR A 422 -2.67 -3.99 -13.05
CA THR A 422 -2.88 -5.25 -12.32
C THR A 422 -4.14 -5.99 -12.79
N PRO A 423 -4.22 -7.32 -12.62
CA PRO A 423 -5.42 -8.10 -12.95
C PRO A 423 -6.69 -7.58 -12.29
N LEU A 424 -6.66 -7.26 -10.99
CA LEU A 424 -7.81 -6.75 -10.24
C LEU A 424 -8.29 -5.40 -10.80
N SER A 425 -7.36 -4.49 -11.13
CA SER A 425 -7.70 -3.20 -11.76
C SER A 425 -8.42 -3.36 -13.11
N MET A 426 -8.07 -4.39 -13.88
CA MET A 426 -8.74 -4.74 -15.12
C MET A 426 -10.15 -5.26 -14.87
N LEU A 427 -10.33 -6.12 -13.87
CA LEU A 427 -11.63 -6.65 -13.48
C LEU A 427 -12.55 -5.55 -12.90
N GLU A 428 -12.04 -4.68 -12.03
CA GLU A 428 -12.78 -3.57 -11.44
C GLU A 428 -13.26 -2.57 -12.51
N LEU A 429 -12.40 -2.27 -13.50
CA LEU A 429 -12.76 -1.44 -14.64
C LEU A 429 -13.96 -2.03 -15.37
N VAL A 430 -13.93 -3.32 -15.69
CA VAL A 430 -15.01 -3.98 -16.43
C VAL A 430 -16.28 -4.14 -15.59
N LYS A 431 -16.15 -4.45 -14.30
CA LYS A 431 -17.29 -4.49 -13.36
C LYS A 431 -18.00 -3.15 -13.28
N SER A 432 -17.25 -2.05 -13.26
CA SER A 432 -17.83 -0.73 -13.23
C SER A 432 -18.68 -0.45 -14.49
N CYS A 433 -18.30 -0.97 -15.67
CA CYS A 433 -19.12 -0.94 -16.88
C CYS A 433 -20.43 -1.74 -16.76
N CYS A 434 -20.48 -2.72 -15.86
CA CYS A 434 -21.62 -3.61 -15.65
C CYS A 434 -22.54 -3.17 -14.48
N CYS A 435 -22.26 -2.05 -13.78
CA CYS A 435 -23.07 -1.61 -12.65
C CYS A 435 -24.25 -0.73 -13.09
N ASP A 436 -25.43 -0.94 -12.50
CA ASP A 436 -26.66 -0.17 -12.81
C ASP A 436 -26.70 1.21 -12.13
N GLN A 437 -25.82 1.44 -11.14
CA GLN A 437 -25.64 2.73 -10.50
C GLN A 437 -24.84 3.67 -11.40
N GLN A 438 -25.40 4.84 -11.72
CA GLN A 438 -24.73 5.92 -12.42
C GLN A 438 -23.50 6.36 -11.62
N ILE A 439 -22.30 5.88 -11.99
CA ILE A 439 -21.05 6.40 -11.43
C ILE A 439 -20.58 7.56 -12.33
N PRO A 440 -20.68 8.82 -11.90
CA PRO A 440 -20.25 9.98 -12.71
C PRO A 440 -18.75 9.99 -13.03
N ALA A 441 -17.96 9.14 -12.35
CA ALA A 441 -16.50 9.05 -12.51
C ALA A 441 -16.07 8.25 -13.74
N LEU A 442 -16.78 7.17 -14.12
CA LEU A 442 -16.48 6.36 -15.31
C LEU A 442 -16.44 7.23 -16.57
N TYR A 443 -17.38 8.15 -16.65
CA TYR A 443 -17.63 8.94 -17.83
C TYR A 443 -16.77 10.22 -17.95
N LYS A 444 -15.93 10.50 -16.95
CA LYS A 444 -14.92 11.56 -17.00
C LYS A 444 -13.57 11.07 -17.57
N SER A 445 -13.34 9.77 -17.61
CA SER A 445 -12.03 9.16 -17.92
C SER A 445 -12.04 8.04 -18.96
N SER A 446 -13.21 7.60 -19.44
CA SER A 446 -13.35 6.41 -20.29
C SER A 446 -13.31 6.69 -21.79
N ASN A 447 -12.64 5.81 -22.54
CA ASN A 447 -12.63 5.81 -24.01
C ASN A 447 -13.99 5.33 -24.58
N SER A 448 -14.27 5.59 -25.86
CA SER A 448 -15.54 5.19 -26.49
C SER A 448 -15.74 3.67 -26.56
N TYR A 449 -14.68 2.89 -26.44
CA TYR A 449 -14.77 1.43 -26.32
C TYR A 449 -15.40 0.98 -25.00
N LEU A 450 -15.03 1.60 -23.87
CA LEU A 450 -15.64 1.31 -22.57
C LEU A 450 -17.11 1.74 -22.53
N ILE A 451 -17.48 2.83 -23.21
CA ILE A 451 -18.90 3.24 -23.37
C ILE A 451 -19.66 2.17 -24.16
N PHE A 452 -19.09 1.67 -25.26
CA PHE A 452 -19.66 0.56 -26.00
C PHE A 452 -19.85 -0.69 -25.12
N LEU A 453 -18.86 -1.05 -24.29
CA LEU A 453 -18.98 -2.19 -23.37
C LEU A 453 -20.10 -1.99 -22.34
N SER A 454 -20.27 -0.77 -21.80
CA SER A 454 -21.37 -0.47 -20.86
C SER A 454 -22.74 -0.57 -21.53
N ILE A 455 -22.88 -0.08 -22.77
CA ILE A 455 -24.12 -0.21 -23.55
C ILE A 455 -24.42 -1.69 -23.81
N LEU A 456 -23.43 -2.45 -24.27
CA LEU A 456 -23.57 -3.87 -24.54
C LEU A 456 -23.93 -4.67 -23.27
N ALA A 457 -23.29 -4.37 -22.14
CA ALA A 457 -23.59 -5.00 -20.85
C ALA A 457 -25.03 -4.73 -20.40
N ARG A 458 -25.52 -3.49 -20.55
CA ARG A 458 -26.90 -3.12 -20.22
C ARG A 458 -27.92 -3.80 -21.13
N MET A 459 -27.68 -3.80 -22.45
CA MET A 459 -28.55 -4.50 -23.41
C MET A 459 -28.68 -5.99 -23.05
N MET A 460 -27.55 -6.63 -22.70
CA MET A 460 -27.54 -8.04 -22.30
C MET A 460 -28.28 -8.31 -20.98
N LYS A 461 -28.36 -7.33 -20.07
CA LYS A 461 -29.15 -7.42 -18.83
C LYS A 461 -30.65 -7.18 -19.05
N GLU A 462 -31.02 -6.09 -19.73
CA GLU A 462 -32.43 -5.67 -19.92
C GLU A 462 -33.25 -6.65 -20.78
N GLU A 463 -32.65 -7.28 -21.80
CA GLU A 463 -33.35 -8.25 -22.65
C GLU A 463 -33.42 -9.67 -22.06
N ALA A 464 -32.53 -10.00 -21.12
CA ALA A 464 -32.56 -11.26 -20.38
C ALA A 464 -33.75 -11.33 -19.40
N GLU A 465 -34.23 -10.18 -18.92
CA GLU A 465 -35.38 -10.07 -18.03
C GLU A 465 -36.72 -10.08 -18.79
N ASN A 466 -36.75 -9.64 -20.05
CA ASN A 466 -37.98 -9.36 -20.79
C ASN A 466 -38.31 -10.33 -21.95
N SER A 467 -37.38 -11.18 -22.39
CA SER A 467 -37.62 -12.11 -23.51
C SER A 467 -37.05 -13.52 -23.24
N GLY A 468 -37.88 -14.55 -23.38
CA GLY A 468 -37.51 -15.95 -23.10
C GLY A 468 -36.46 -16.58 -24.03
N VAL A 469 -35.85 -15.82 -24.95
CA VAL A 469 -34.79 -16.28 -25.85
C VAL A 469 -33.51 -15.54 -25.50
N HIS A 470 -32.56 -16.24 -24.88
CA HIS A 470 -31.29 -15.66 -24.39
C HIS A 470 -30.54 -14.93 -25.54
N PRO A 471 -30.46 -13.58 -25.54
CA PRO A 471 -29.78 -12.79 -26.59
C PRO A 471 -28.32 -13.21 -26.78
N TRP A 472 -27.72 -13.70 -25.69
CA TRP A 472 -26.40 -14.33 -25.66
C TRP A 472 -26.19 -15.36 -26.76
N LYS A 473 -27.13 -16.28 -27.01
CA LYS A 473 -26.94 -17.36 -28.00
C LYS A 473 -26.77 -16.81 -29.43
N GLN A 474 -27.45 -15.72 -29.77
CA GLN A 474 -27.34 -15.08 -31.09
C GLN A 474 -26.07 -14.24 -31.24
N ILE A 475 -25.67 -13.54 -30.16
CA ILE A 475 -24.48 -12.70 -30.13
C ILE A 475 -23.20 -13.54 -30.07
N LYS A 476 -23.20 -14.63 -29.29
CA LYS A 476 -22.06 -15.54 -29.05
C LYS A 476 -21.41 -16.01 -30.35
N GLY A 477 -22.18 -16.61 -31.26
CA GLY A 477 -21.65 -17.14 -32.52
C GLY A 477 -20.99 -16.07 -33.40
N ARG A 478 -21.53 -14.85 -33.38
CA ARG A 478 -21.05 -13.73 -34.20
C ARG A 478 -19.77 -13.12 -33.64
N ILE A 479 -19.70 -12.89 -32.32
CA ILE A 479 -18.47 -12.45 -31.66
C ILE A 479 -17.37 -13.49 -31.89
N TYR A 480 -17.65 -14.78 -31.67
CA TYR A 480 -16.65 -15.84 -31.80
C TYR A 480 -16.15 -16.01 -33.23
N SER A 481 -17.00 -15.82 -34.24
CA SER A 481 -16.61 -15.95 -35.66
C SER A 481 -15.61 -14.89 -36.12
N LYS A 482 -15.56 -13.72 -35.47
CA LYS A 482 -14.63 -12.63 -35.81
C LYS A 482 -13.20 -12.90 -35.35
N PHE A 483 -13.03 -13.60 -34.23
CA PHE A 483 -11.73 -13.99 -33.70
C PHE A 483 -11.25 -15.30 -34.30
N HIS A 484 -10.61 -15.20 -35.47
CA HIS A 484 -9.92 -16.30 -36.14
C HIS A 484 -8.40 -16.15 -36.00
N ARG A 485 -7.64 -17.21 -36.32
CA ARG A 485 -6.18 -17.28 -36.10
C ARG A 485 -5.42 -16.04 -36.61
N ARG A 486 -5.70 -15.61 -37.85
CA ARG A 486 -5.05 -14.42 -38.44
C ARG A 486 -5.37 -13.15 -37.67
N ARG A 487 -6.65 -12.92 -37.33
CA ARG A 487 -7.05 -11.74 -36.55
C ARG A 487 -6.41 -11.71 -35.16
N MET A 488 -6.34 -12.85 -34.47
CA MET A 488 -5.68 -12.94 -33.16
C MET A 488 -4.21 -12.53 -33.25
N GLN A 489 -3.50 -12.97 -34.29
CA GLN A 489 -2.08 -12.64 -34.51
C GLN A 489 -1.84 -11.17 -34.90
N GLU A 490 -2.83 -10.50 -35.49
CA GLU A 490 -2.79 -9.08 -35.87
C GLU A 490 -3.15 -8.12 -34.71
N LEU A 491 -3.51 -8.62 -33.52
CA LEU A 491 -3.88 -7.77 -32.39
C LEU A 491 -2.66 -7.03 -31.81
N THR A 492 -2.79 -5.70 -31.70
CA THR A 492 -1.83 -4.86 -30.96
C THR A 492 -1.99 -5.04 -29.45
N GLU A 493 -1.10 -4.47 -28.62
CA GLU A 493 -1.25 -4.48 -27.15
C GLU A 493 -2.60 -3.87 -26.71
N VAL A 494 -3.02 -2.79 -27.36
CA VAL A 494 -4.33 -2.15 -27.14
C VAL A 494 -5.47 -3.04 -27.60
N GLY A 495 -5.33 -3.69 -28.77
CA GLY A 495 -6.32 -4.64 -29.27
C GLY A 495 -6.52 -5.84 -28.35
N LEU A 496 -5.42 -6.35 -27.77
CA LEU A 496 -5.45 -7.46 -26.81
C LEU A 496 -6.07 -7.06 -25.46
N GLN A 497 -5.84 -5.82 -25.00
CA GLN A 497 -6.51 -5.28 -23.82
C GLN A 497 -8.02 -5.14 -24.04
N ASN A 498 -8.43 -4.63 -25.21
CA ASN A 498 -9.83 -4.53 -25.60
C ASN A 498 -10.49 -5.91 -25.70
N PHE A 499 -9.79 -6.89 -26.26
CA PHE A 499 -10.20 -8.29 -26.26
C PHE A 499 -10.48 -8.79 -24.83
N PHE A 500 -9.53 -8.63 -23.89
CA PHE A 500 -9.77 -9.04 -22.50
C PHE A 500 -10.95 -8.31 -21.85
N ASN A 501 -11.07 -6.99 -22.05
CA ASN A 501 -12.18 -6.21 -21.49
C ASN A 501 -13.55 -6.71 -22.00
N LEU A 502 -13.67 -7.02 -23.30
CA LEU A 502 -14.89 -7.59 -23.88
C LEU A 502 -15.22 -8.95 -23.26
N PHE A 503 -14.27 -9.89 -23.26
CA PHE A 503 -14.54 -11.24 -22.78
C PHE A 503 -14.72 -11.31 -21.25
N LEU A 504 -14.09 -10.41 -20.48
CA LEU A 504 -14.37 -10.23 -19.05
C LEU A 504 -15.79 -9.70 -18.83
N MET A 505 -16.25 -8.74 -19.65
CA MET A 505 -17.62 -8.21 -19.56
C MET A 505 -18.62 -9.32 -19.87
N LEU A 506 -18.39 -10.07 -20.94
CA LEU A 506 -19.23 -11.21 -21.31
C LEU A 506 -19.24 -12.27 -20.20
N ALA A 507 -18.10 -12.56 -19.56
CA ALA A 507 -18.05 -13.50 -18.44
C ALA A 507 -18.85 -13.00 -17.23
N ILE A 508 -18.92 -11.70 -16.97
CA ILE A 508 -19.73 -11.15 -15.87
C ILE A 508 -21.23 -11.29 -16.17
N VAL A 509 -21.65 -11.04 -17.42
CA VAL A 509 -23.07 -10.93 -17.80
C VAL A 509 -23.67 -12.25 -18.35
N ALA A 510 -22.86 -13.19 -18.84
CA ALA A 510 -23.31 -14.44 -19.49
C ALA A 510 -22.66 -15.72 -18.92
N GLU A 511 -22.64 -16.82 -19.69
CA GLU A 511 -22.15 -18.15 -19.29
C GLU A 511 -20.62 -18.20 -19.14
N ARG A 512 -20.12 -17.98 -17.92
CA ARG A 512 -18.70 -17.84 -17.53
C ARG A 512 -17.76 -18.93 -18.07
N GLU A 513 -18.09 -20.20 -17.87
CA GLU A 513 -17.16 -21.31 -18.16
C GLU A 513 -16.88 -21.47 -19.66
N ASP A 514 -17.94 -21.43 -20.46
CA ASP A 514 -17.87 -21.51 -21.92
C ASP A 514 -17.08 -20.34 -22.52
N ILE A 515 -17.26 -19.14 -21.96
CA ILE A 515 -16.50 -17.94 -22.37
C ILE A 515 -15.02 -18.09 -22.06
N VAL A 516 -14.66 -18.51 -20.84
CA VAL A 516 -13.25 -18.68 -20.44
C VAL A 516 -12.60 -19.80 -21.25
N SER A 517 -13.27 -20.94 -21.44
CA SER A 517 -12.78 -22.01 -22.30
C SER A 517 -12.49 -21.49 -23.71
N ARG A 518 -13.42 -20.74 -24.30
CA ARG A 518 -13.23 -20.18 -25.63
C ARG A 518 -12.09 -19.17 -25.69
N VAL A 519 -11.93 -18.32 -24.68
CA VAL A 519 -10.79 -17.38 -24.61
C VAL A 519 -9.47 -18.14 -24.61
N LEU A 520 -9.38 -19.24 -23.87
CA LEU A 520 -8.18 -20.07 -23.86
C LEU A 520 -7.87 -20.66 -25.23
N ASP A 521 -8.88 -21.17 -25.96
CA ASP A 521 -8.72 -21.65 -27.33
C ASP A 521 -8.24 -20.55 -28.29
N LEU A 522 -8.80 -19.33 -28.15
CA LEU A 522 -8.44 -18.18 -28.98
C LEU A 522 -7.01 -17.70 -28.70
N LEU A 523 -6.58 -17.74 -27.43
CA LEU A 523 -5.21 -17.38 -27.04
C LEU A 523 -4.19 -18.40 -27.56
N ASP A 524 -4.56 -19.67 -27.74
CA ASP A 524 -3.68 -20.70 -28.29
C ASP A 524 -3.33 -20.46 -29.78
N PHE A 525 -4.04 -19.56 -30.47
CA PHE A 525 -3.67 -19.09 -31.81
C PHE A 525 -2.43 -18.16 -31.82
N LEU A 526 -2.04 -17.61 -30.67
CA LEU A 526 -0.87 -16.75 -30.52
C LEU A 526 0.40 -17.60 -30.36
N THR A 527 1.25 -17.62 -31.39
CA THR A 527 2.50 -18.40 -31.35
C THR A 527 3.54 -17.76 -30.42
N PRO A 528 4.35 -18.53 -29.66
CA PRO A 528 5.32 -17.99 -28.71
C PRO A 528 6.35 -17.01 -29.30
N SER A 529 6.67 -17.15 -30.59
CA SER A 529 7.61 -16.32 -31.34
C SER A 529 7.05 -14.97 -31.81
N SER A 530 5.72 -14.84 -31.92
CA SER A 530 5.06 -13.62 -32.41
C SER A 530 4.61 -12.67 -31.29
N VAL A 531 4.73 -13.09 -30.03
CA VAL A 531 4.19 -12.36 -28.86
C VAL A 531 5.31 -11.62 -28.14
N THR A 532 5.18 -10.30 -28.01
CA THR A 532 6.12 -9.46 -27.26
C THR A 532 6.03 -9.73 -25.75
N VAL A 533 7.05 -9.31 -25.00
CA VAL A 533 7.06 -9.44 -23.53
C VAL A 533 5.87 -8.70 -22.90
N CYS A 534 5.54 -7.50 -23.38
CA CYS A 534 4.38 -6.72 -22.91
C CYS A 534 3.05 -7.42 -23.19
N GLN A 535 2.88 -7.97 -24.40
CA GLN A 535 1.69 -8.76 -24.74
C GLN A 535 1.56 -10.01 -23.86
N ARG A 536 2.68 -10.70 -23.57
CA ARG A 536 2.66 -11.87 -22.69
C ARG A 536 2.30 -11.52 -21.25
N ALA A 537 2.82 -10.40 -20.72
CA ALA A 537 2.43 -9.89 -19.41
C ALA A 537 0.93 -9.58 -19.38
N LEU A 538 0.39 -8.97 -20.44
CA LEU A 538 -1.03 -8.67 -20.57
C LEU A 538 -1.89 -9.93 -20.64
N ILE A 539 -1.44 -10.99 -21.35
CA ILE A 539 -2.12 -12.30 -21.37
C ILE A 539 -2.22 -12.88 -19.95
N TRP A 540 -1.13 -12.85 -19.19
CA TRP A 540 -1.14 -13.33 -17.80
C TRP A 540 -2.10 -12.50 -16.95
N ARG A 541 -2.10 -11.16 -17.09
CA ARG A 541 -3.07 -10.31 -16.38
C ARG A 541 -4.52 -10.63 -16.71
N GLY A 542 -4.84 -10.82 -18.00
CA GLY A 542 -6.17 -11.22 -18.44
C GLY A 542 -6.59 -12.58 -17.88
N GLN A 543 -5.69 -13.56 -17.90
CA GLN A 543 -5.94 -14.89 -17.30
C GLN A 543 -6.14 -14.82 -15.79
N PHE A 544 -5.35 -14.02 -15.05
CA PHE A 544 -5.57 -13.78 -13.62
C PHE A 544 -6.88 -13.04 -13.35
N ALA A 545 -7.33 -12.13 -14.22
CA ALA A 545 -8.64 -11.49 -14.08
C ALA A 545 -9.80 -12.50 -14.19
N PHE A 546 -9.68 -13.51 -15.06
CA PHE A 546 -10.64 -14.63 -15.09
C PHE A 546 -10.57 -15.50 -13.83
N LEU A 547 -9.36 -15.77 -13.30
CA LEU A 547 -9.19 -16.47 -12.02
C LEU A 547 -9.89 -15.72 -10.87
N LEU A 548 -9.78 -14.40 -10.83
CA LEU A 548 -10.45 -13.56 -9.82
C LEU A 548 -11.99 -13.68 -9.92
N ILE A 549 -12.57 -13.69 -11.13
CA ILE A 549 -14.01 -13.95 -11.33
C ILE A 549 -14.40 -15.32 -10.76
N TYR A 550 -13.60 -16.36 -11.02
CA TYR A 550 -13.87 -17.71 -10.49
C TYR A 550 -13.81 -17.73 -8.96
N VAL A 551 -12.82 -17.06 -8.36
CA VAL A 551 -12.72 -16.96 -6.89
C VAL A 551 -13.92 -16.23 -6.29
N GLU A 552 -14.34 -15.10 -6.85
CA GLU A 552 -15.51 -14.34 -6.36
C GLU A 552 -16.83 -15.12 -6.47
N LYS A 553 -16.93 -16.00 -7.47
CA LYS A 553 -18.10 -16.85 -7.68
C LYS A 553 -17.96 -18.25 -7.06
N ASN A 554 -16.90 -18.47 -6.28
CA ASN A 554 -16.62 -19.71 -5.55
C ASN A 554 -16.53 -20.95 -6.48
N MET A 555 -15.85 -20.80 -7.61
CA MET A 555 -15.62 -21.83 -8.64
C MET A 555 -14.18 -22.37 -8.57
N ASP A 556 -13.97 -23.64 -8.91
CA ASP A 556 -12.63 -24.25 -8.89
C ASP A 556 -11.71 -23.62 -9.95
N ILE A 557 -10.48 -23.27 -9.54
CA ILE A 557 -9.52 -22.60 -10.42
C ILE A 557 -8.46 -23.53 -11.02
N SER A 558 -8.54 -24.84 -10.76
CA SER A 558 -7.51 -25.83 -11.10
C SER A 558 -6.96 -25.73 -12.52
N VAL A 559 -7.84 -25.75 -13.53
CA VAL A 559 -7.44 -25.88 -14.94
C VAL A 559 -6.64 -24.66 -15.39
N LEU A 560 -7.12 -23.47 -15.04
CA LEU A 560 -6.48 -22.21 -15.42
C LEU A 560 -5.21 -21.96 -14.59
N ALA A 561 -5.23 -22.32 -13.30
CA ALA A 561 -4.07 -22.25 -12.43
C ALA A 561 -2.92 -23.18 -12.90
N GLU A 562 -3.21 -24.39 -13.36
CA GLU A 562 -2.21 -25.31 -13.91
C GLU A 562 -1.58 -24.77 -15.19
N LYS A 563 -2.38 -24.26 -16.13
CA LYS A 563 -1.87 -23.68 -17.39
C LYS A 563 -0.93 -22.49 -17.11
N LEU A 564 -1.35 -21.57 -16.24
CA LEU A 564 -0.54 -20.41 -15.85
C LEU A 564 0.72 -20.80 -15.08
N SER A 565 0.60 -21.69 -14.09
CA SER A 565 1.73 -22.11 -13.26
C SER A 565 2.77 -22.86 -14.09
N ASN A 566 2.37 -23.71 -15.03
CA ASN A 566 3.27 -24.36 -15.99
C ASN A 566 4.05 -23.32 -16.83
N ALA A 567 3.38 -22.29 -17.33
CA ALA A 567 4.03 -21.20 -18.07
C ALA A 567 5.02 -20.40 -17.20
N PHE A 568 4.67 -20.15 -15.93
CA PHE A 568 5.55 -19.53 -14.96
C PHE A 568 6.80 -20.37 -14.67
N ARG A 569 6.65 -21.69 -14.47
CA ARG A 569 7.77 -22.60 -14.21
C ARG A 569 8.82 -22.55 -15.33
N GLU A 570 8.39 -22.61 -16.59
CA GLU A 570 9.33 -22.54 -17.72
C GLU A 570 10.07 -21.20 -17.77
N LYS A 571 9.40 -20.09 -17.43
CA LYS A 571 10.05 -18.76 -17.39
C LYS A 571 10.96 -18.57 -16.18
N ALA A 572 10.62 -19.14 -15.03
CA ALA A 572 11.47 -19.16 -13.85
C ALA A 572 12.76 -19.98 -14.10
N LYS A 573 12.66 -21.09 -14.84
CA LYS A 573 13.80 -21.88 -15.28
C LYS A 573 14.72 -21.09 -16.22
N GLU A 574 14.15 -20.37 -17.19
CA GLU A 574 14.91 -19.48 -18.09
C GLU A 574 15.65 -18.37 -17.31
N PHE A 575 14.98 -17.78 -16.31
CA PHE A 575 15.55 -16.75 -15.45
C PHE A 575 16.73 -17.25 -14.59
N LEU A 576 16.69 -18.50 -14.13
CA LEU A 576 17.79 -19.10 -13.36
C LEU A 576 19.05 -19.36 -14.21
N VAL A 577 18.87 -19.75 -15.48
CA VAL A 577 19.97 -20.11 -16.39
C VAL A 577 20.69 -18.86 -16.92
N ASN A 578 19.94 -17.79 -17.22
CA ASN A 578 20.47 -16.57 -17.85
C ASN A 578 21.15 -15.61 -16.87
N LYS A 579 22.35 -15.95 -16.40
CA LYS A 579 23.09 -15.13 -15.40
C LYS A 579 23.79 -13.88 -15.95
N ASN A 580 24.02 -13.77 -17.27
CA ASN A 580 24.94 -12.78 -17.86
C ASN A 580 24.28 -11.67 -18.71
N ASP A 581 23.01 -11.79 -19.11
CA ASP A 581 22.30 -10.76 -19.88
C ASP A 581 21.32 -9.99 -18.99
N TYR A 582 21.68 -8.75 -18.65
CA TYR A 582 20.88 -7.89 -17.79
C TYR A 582 19.52 -7.52 -18.42
N THR A 583 19.48 -7.30 -19.74
CA THR A 583 18.26 -6.86 -20.44
C THR A 583 17.24 -7.98 -20.54
N GLN A 584 17.70 -9.19 -20.89
CA GLN A 584 16.85 -10.37 -20.91
C GLN A 584 16.35 -10.72 -19.50
N LYS A 585 17.22 -10.61 -18.48
CA LYS A 585 16.83 -10.83 -17.09
C LYS A 585 15.74 -9.84 -16.62
N GLN A 586 15.87 -8.56 -16.97
CA GLN A 586 14.86 -7.56 -16.63
C GLN A 586 13.51 -7.81 -17.31
N ASN A 587 13.52 -8.19 -18.58
CA ASN A 587 12.30 -8.55 -19.32
C ASN A 587 11.60 -9.80 -18.75
N LEU A 588 12.39 -10.82 -18.38
CA LEU A 588 11.86 -12.02 -17.70
C LEU A 588 11.32 -11.68 -16.31
N TRP A 589 12.00 -10.81 -15.56
CA TRP A 589 11.53 -10.34 -14.26
C TRP A 589 10.18 -9.61 -14.36
N THR A 590 9.97 -8.75 -15.37
CA THR A 590 8.66 -8.09 -15.57
C THR A 590 7.52 -9.09 -15.76
N LEU A 591 7.77 -10.23 -16.40
CA LEU A 591 6.78 -11.31 -16.52
C LEU A 591 6.58 -12.02 -15.18
N LEU A 592 7.67 -12.41 -14.51
CA LEU A 592 7.64 -13.13 -13.24
C LEU A 592 6.98 -12.30 -12.13
N SER A 593 7.24 -10.99 -12.08
CA SER A 593 6.57 -10.06 -11.15
C SER A 593 5.07 -9.97 -11.44
N THR A 594 4.67 -9.92 -12.72
CA THR A 594 3.25 -9.93 -13.11
C THR A 594 2.53 -11.21 -12.64
N TYR A 595 3.22 -12.36 -12.64
CA TYR A 595 2.67 -13.60 -12.07
C TYR A 595 2.56 -13.52 -10.55
N ILE A 596 3.60 -13.04 -9.86
CA ILE A 596 3.61 -12.90 -8.39
C ILE A 596 2.47 -11.98 -7.94
N ASP A 597 2.33 -10.82 -8.58
CA ASP A 597 1.26 -9.85 -8.29
C ASP A 597 -0.12 -10.47 -8.51
N GLY A 598 -0.32 -11.20 -9.62
CA GLY A 598 -1.58 -11.88 -9.92
C GLY A 598 -1.93 -12.99 -8.93
N VAL A 599 -0.95 -13.79 -8.50
CA VAL A 599 -1.16 -14.79 -7.45
C VAL A 599 -1.49 -14.12 -6.13
N GLN A 600 -0.81 -13.02 -5.78
CA GLN A 600 -1.10 -12.27 -4.54
C GLN A 600 -2.56 -11.80 -4.50
N GLU A 601 -3.05 -11.16 -5.56
CA GLU A 601 -4.44 -10.69 -5.66
C GLU A 601 -5.45 -11.84 -5.54
N VAL A 602 -5.16 -13.01 -6.12
CA VAL A 602 -6.01 -14.22 -6.00
C VAL A 602 -6.09 -14.69 -4.54
N PHE A 603 -4.97 -14.69 -3.81
CA PHE A 603 -4.94 -15.07 -2.40
C PHE A 603 -5.64 -14.04 -1.49
N GLU A 604 -5.43 -12.74 -1.73
CA GLU A 604 -6.09 -11.66 -1.00
C GLU A 604 -7.63 -11.68 -1.19
N THR A 605 -8.08 -11.90 -2.43
CA THR A 605 -9.52 -11.98 -2.79
C THR A 605 -10.19 -13.24 -2.23
N SER A 606 -9.47 -14.36 -2.13
CA SER A 606 -10.04 -15.63 -1.67
C SER A 606 -10.37 -15.63 -0.18
N CYS A 607 -11.63 -15.94 0.17
CA CYS A 607 -12.09 -15.99 1.56
C CYS A 607 -11.55 -17.19 2.36
N ASN A 608 -11.51 -18.37 1.74
CA ASN A 608 -11.34 -19.66 2.41
C ASN A 608 -10.21 -20.54 1.85
N LEU A 609 -9.51 -20.12 0.77
CA LEU A 609 -8.42 -20.88 0.14
C LEU A 609 -8.78 -22.34 -0.19
N ASN A 610 -9.99 -22.56 -0.71
CA ASN A 610 -10.60 -23.87 -0.96
C ASN A 610 -10.85 -24.18 -2.44
N LEU A 611 -10.26 -23.43 -3.37
CA LEU A 611 -10.54 -23.50 -4.81
C LEU A 611 -9.32 -23.96 -5.61
N SER A 612 -8.45 -24.78 -5.02
CA SER A 612 -7.20 -25.25 -5.63
C SER A 612 -6.12 -24.17 -5.83
N GLN A 613 -6.07 -23.15 -4.96
CA GLN A 613 -5.04 -22.09 -5.01
C GLN A 613 -3.61 -22.60 -4.84
N GLU A 614 -3.42 -23.77 -4.22
CA GLU A 614 -2.11 -24.43 -4.05
C GLU A 614 -1.40 -24.68 -5.38
N LYS A 615 -2.15 -24.84 -6.48
CA LYS A 615 -1.60 -25.11 -7.81
C LYS A 615 -0.82 -23.92 -8.38
N LEU A 616 -1.12 -22.70 -7.91
CA LEU A 616 -0.37 -21.49 -8.28
C LEU A 616 1.01 -21.42 -7.60
N LEU A 617 1.18 -22.12 -6.47
CA LEU A 617 2.42 -22.18 -5.70
C LEU A 617 3.24 -23.41 -6.10
N ASN A 618 3.73 -23.43 -7.33
CA ASN A 618 4.46 -24.58 -7.87
C ASN A 618 5.98 -24.56 -7.59
N ASP A 619 6.67 -25.58 -8.10
CA ASP A 619 8.12 -25.77 -8.01
C ASP A 619 8.94 -24.69 -8.77
N GLY A 620 8.33 -23.88 -9.65
CA GLY A 620 8.98 -22.75 -10.29
C GLY A 620 9.58 -21.75 -9.28
N PHE A 621 8.97 -21.59 -8.11
CA PHE A 621 9.52 -20.75 -7.03
C PHE A 621 10.84 -21.28 -6.47
N THR A 622 11.07 -22.60 -6.47
CA THR A 622 12.36 -23.19 -6.06
C THR A 622 13.50 -22.79 -7.00
N MET A 623 13.18 -22.56 -8.27
CA MET A 623 14.14 -22.11 -9.29
C MET A 623 14.30 -20.58 -9.27
N LEU A 624 13.23 -19.84 -8.97
CA LEU A 624 13.22 -18.38 -8.92
C LEU A 624 14.04 -17.82 -7.74
N LEU A 625 13.81 -18.34 -6.53
CA LEU A 625 14.40 -17.79 -5.31
C LEU A 625 15.94 -17.68 -5.33
N PRO A 626 16.70 -18.70 -5.79
CA PRO A 626 18.16 -18.60 -5.92
C PRO A 626 18.65 -17.61 -6.99
N ALA A 627 17.80 -17.24 -7.96
CA ALA A 627 18.15 -16.35 -9.06
C ALA A 627 17.89 -14.86 -8.73
N CYS A 628 16.99 -14.59 -7.79
CA CYS A 628 16.63 -13.25 -7.34
C CYS A 628 17.77 -12.57 -6.55
N ARG A 629 17.95 -11.27 -6.74
CA ARG A 629 18.90 -10.44 -5.97
C ARG A 629 18.24 -9.16 -5.44
N GLY A 630 18.63 -8.74 -4.23
CA GLY A 630 18.23 -7.45 -3.64
C GLY A 630 16.71 -7.23 -3.67
N ALA A 631 16.26 -6.23 -4.43
CA ALA A 631 14.85 -5.85 -4.56
C ALA A 631 13.95 -6.97 -5.12
N GLU A 632 14.46 -7.80 -6.04
CA GLU A 632 13.72 -8.94 -6.58
C GLU A 632 13.36 -9.93 -5.45
N LEU A 633 14.35 -10.26 -4.61
CA LEU A 633 14.15 -11.17 -3.48
C LEU A 633 13.22 -10.56 -2.44
N SER A 634 13.36 -9.27 -2.14
CA SER A 634 12.46 -8.56 -1.22
C SER A 634 11.00 -8.59 -1.68
N MET A 635 10.73 -8.46 -2.99
CA MET A 635 9.37 -8.57 -3.54
C MET A 635 8.79 -9.97 -3.34
N VAL A 636 9.55 -11.03 -3.66
CA VAL A 636 9.09 -12.42 -3.46
C VAL A 636 8.86 -12.74 -1.98
N LEU A 637 9.73 -12.28 -1.09
CA LEU A 637 9.57 -12.48 0.36
C LEU A 637 8.37 -11.71 0.93
N ASN A 638 8.10 -10.49 0.45
CA ASN A 638 6.91 -9.74 0.84
C ASN A 638 5.63 -10.43 0.35
N PHE A 639 5.59 -10.89 -0.90
CA PHE A 639 4.52 -11.72 -1.43
C PHE A 639 4.25 -12.94 -0.53
N LEU A 640 5.33 -13.64 -0.14
CA LEU A 640 5.24 -14.82 0.72
C LEU A 640 4.69 -14.49 2.10
N GLN A 641 5.03 -13.32 2.66
CA GLN A 641 4.42 -12.86 3.93
C GLN A 641 2.92 -12.59 3.80
N VAL A 642 2.46 -12.01 2.68
CA VAL A 642 1.03 -11.80 2.41
C VAL A 642 0.29 -13.14 2.35
N VAL A 643 0.84 -14.11 1.60
CA VAL A 643 0.27 -15.46 1.49
C VAL A 643 0.23 -16.17 2.86
N LEU A 644 1.32 -16.10 3.64
CA LEU A 644 1.39 -16.67 4.99
C LEU A 644 0.38 -16.02 5.94
N ALA A 645 0.27 -14.69 5.93
CA ALA A 645 -0.70 -13.97 6.76
C ALA A 645 -2.14 -14.37 6.40
N ARG A 646 -2.44 -14.51 5.11
CA ARG A 646 -3.76 -14.94 4.64
C ARG A 646 -4.08 -16.36 5.08
N LEU A 647 -3.17 -17.30 4.86
CA LEU A 647 -3.32 -18.70 5.26
C LEU A 647 -3.57 -18.82 6.76
N ARG A 648 -2.78 -18.13 7.59
CA ARG A 648 -2.95 -18.13 9.05
C ARG A 648 -4.29 -17.53 9.49
N SER A 649 -4.78 -16.49 8.79
CA SER A 649 -6.11 -15.93 9.07
C SER A 649 -7.25 -16.91 8.76
N VAL A 650 -7.09 -17.76 7.74
CA VAL A 650 -8.04 -18.83 7.42
C VAL A 650 -7.96 -19.93 8.47
N HIS A 651 -6.75 -20.37 8.83
CA HIS A 651 -6.53 -21.43 9.82
C HIS A 651 -7.11 -21.08 11.20
N LYS A 652 -6.93 -19.84 11.66
CA LYS A 652 -7.54 -19.35 12.91
C LYS A 652 -9.07 -19.38 12.87
N ARG A 653 -9.68 -18.95 11.76
CA ARG A 653 -11.14 -18.99 11.57
C ARG A 653 -11.68 -20.42 11.56
N VAL A 654 -11.00 -21.33 10.86
CA VAL A 654 -11.36 -22.76 10.81
C VAL A 654 -11.24 -23.40 12.21
N SER A 655 -10.20 -23.06 12.96
CA SER A 655 -9.98 -23.60 14.32
C SER A 655 -10.97 -23.05 15.35
N GLN A 656 -11.34 -21.77 15.26
CA GLN A 656 -12.34 -21.15 16.15
C GLN A 656 -13.77 -21.65 15.88
N GLY A 657 -14.10 -21.96 14.62
CA GLY A 657 -15.38 -22.57 14.24
C GLY A 657 -15.63 -23.97 14.84
N LEU A 658 -14.59 -24.63 15.37
CA LEU A 658 -14.70 -25.91 16.07
C LEU A 658 -15.04 -25.78 17.57
N GLN A 659 -14.90 -24.59 18.19
CA GLN A 659 -15.10 -24.42 19.64
C GLN A 659 -16.48 -23.89 20.04
N LEU A 660 -17.24 -23.28 19.12
CA LEU A 660 -18.58 -22.78 19.43
C LEU A 660 -19.62 -23.91 19.29
N GLY A 661 -19.78 -24.69 20.35
CA GLY A 661 -20.98 -25.51 20.53
C GLY A 661 -22.22 -24.62 20.67
N ASN A 662 -23.20 -24.86 19.79
CA ASN A 662 -24.61 -24.46 19.84
C ASN A 662 -25.09 -23.20 19.08
N THR A 663 -26.16 -23.46 18.31
CA THR A 663 -27.24 -22.55 17.86
C THR A 663 -27.01 -21.56 16.72
N ALA A 664 -26.44 -22.03 15.60
CA ALA A 664 -26.83 -21.51 14.28
C ALA A 664 -26.66 -22.61 13.22
N ALA A 665 -27.76 -23.26 12.86
CA ALA A 665 -27.82 -24.11 11.69
C ALA A 665 -27.73 -23.22 10.44
N ASN A 666 -26.52 -23.13 9.85
CA ASN A 666 -26.21 -22.91 8.42
C ASN A 666 -24.84 -22.25 8.24
N ALA A 667 -23.76 -23.04 8.43
CA ALA A 667 -22.48 -22.94 7.70
C ALA A 667 -21.47 -23.96 8.27
N GLN A 668 -21.76 -25.26 8.13
CA GLN A 668 -20.66 -26.24 8.20
C GLN A 668 -19.75 -25.98 6.99
N LEU A 669 -18.49 -25.57 7.23
CA LEU A 669 -17.49 -25.53 6.17
C LEU A 669 -17.37 -26.94 5.54
N PRO A 670 -17.43 -27.07 4.21
CA PRO A 670 -17.32 -28.36 3.53
C PRO A 670 -16.02 -29.09 3.94
N LEU A 671 -16.06 -30.41 4.14
CA LEU A 671 -14.86 -31.22 4.41
C LEU A 671 -13.74 -30.98 3.38
N VAL A 672 -14.10 -30.69 2.12
CA VAL A 672 -13.19 -30.33 1.03
C VAL A 672 -12.37 -29.05 1.32
N ALA A 673 -12.98 -28.07 1.98
CA ALA A 673 -12.27 -26.85 2.40
C ALA A 673 -11.20 -27.14 3.46
N LYS A 674 -11.26 -28.28 4.17
CA LYS A 674 -10.22 -28.69 5.13
C LYS A 674 -8.96 -29.22 4.45
N GLU A 675 -9.05 -29.78 3.24
CA GLU A 675 -7.91 -30.40 2.55
C GLU A 675 -7.11 -29.39 1.70
N HIS A 676 -7.77 -28.44 1.04
CA HIS A 676 -7.08 -27.51 0.13
C HIS A 676 -6.23 -26.44 0.83
N HIS A 677 -6.66 -25.86 1.96
CA HIS A 677 -5.80 -24.91 2.70
C HIS A 677 -4.56 -25.60 3.32
N LEU A 678 -4.67 -26.90 3.62
CA LEU A 678 -3.54 -27.75 4.01
C LEU A 678 -2.62 -28.04 2.82
N ALA A 679 -3.16 -28.20 1.61
CA ALA A 679 -2.36 -28.33 0.40
C ALA A 679 -1.54 -27.05 0.11
N VAL A 680 -2.10 -25.86 0.34
CA VAL A 680 -1.35 -24.58 0.30
C VAL A 680 -0.19 -24.60 1.31
N THR A 681 -0.44 -25.08 2.53
CA THR A 681 0.59 -25.23 3.57
C THR A 681 1.74 -26.12 3.09
N SER A 682 1.41 -27.30 2.52
CA SER A 682 2.40 -28.23 1.96
C SER A 682 3.21 -27.58 0.82
N ALA A 683 2.55 -26.85 -0.08
CA ALA A 683 3.22 -26.14 -1.17
C ALA A 683 4.23 -25.09 -0.67
N LEU A 684 3.88 -24.33 0.38
CA LEU A 684 4.77 -23.34 0.99
C LEU A 684 6.02 -23.99 1.60
N TRP A 685 5.83 -25.06 2.37
CA TRP A 685 6.94 -25.81 2.97
C TRP A 685 7.84 -26.49 1.94
N ARG A 686 7.26 -27.02 0.84
CA ARG A 686 8.02 -27.68 -0.21
C ARG A 686 8.81 -26.69 -1.07
N ASN A 687 8.18 -25.60 -1.48
CA ASN A 687 8.72 -24.75 -2.55
C ASN A 687 9.50 -23.52 -2.06
N PHE A 688 9.28 -23.04 -0.82
CA PHE A 688 9.91 -21.81 -0.32
C PHE A 688 10.84 -22.04 0.88
N PHE A 689 10.43 -22.89 1.83
CA PHE A 689 11.19 -23.09 3.07
C PHE A 689 12.64 -23.61 2.89
N PRO A 690 12.95 -24.54 1.95
CA PRO A 690 14.32 -25.03 1.77
C PRO A 690 15.30 -23.90 1.43
N TYR A 691 14.85 -22.93 0.64
CA TYR A 691 15.64 -21.75 0.33
C TYR A 691 15.87 -20.89 1.57
N LEU A 692 14.83 -20.58 2.35
CA LEU A 692 14.96 -19.82 3.61
C LEU A 692 15.95 -20.48 4.56
N LYS A 693 15.89 -21.81 4.70
CA LYS A 693 16.81 -22.60 5.51
C LYS A 693 18.24 -22.53 4.99
N SER A 694 18.47 -22.48 3.67
CA SER A 694 19.81 -22.34 3.09
C SER A 694 20.41 -20.95 3.34
N GLN A 695 19.59 -19.90 3.32
CA GLN A 695 20.04 -18.50 3.48
C GLN A 695 20.46 -18.15 4.91
N ARG A 696 20.14 -18.99 5.91
CA ARG A 696 20.56 -18.80 7.30
C ARG A 696 22.09 -18.72 7.47
N MET A 697 22.84 -19.39 6.57
CA MET A 697 24.31 -19.44 6.55
C MET A 697 24.91 -18.64 5.38
N ALA A 698 24.17 -17.70 4.80
CA ALA A 698 24.67 -16.91 3.67
C ALA A 698 25.93 -16.12 4.07
N GLN A 699 26.86 -15.95 3.12
CA GLN A 699 28.12 -15.23 3.36
C GLN A 699 27.93 -13.70 3.52
N MET A 700 26.78 -13.18 3.09
CA MET A 700 26.39 -11.78 3.20
C MET A 700 25.23 -11.63 4.18
N PRO A 701 25.10 -10.48 4.86
CA PRO A 701 23.98 -10.24 5.76
C PRO A 701 22.64 -10.36 5.00
N PRO A 702 21.72 -11.22 5.48
CA PRO A 702 20.48 -11.50 4.79
C PRO A 702 19.52 -10.29 4.81
N SER A 703 18.65 -10.21 3.82
CA SER A 703 17.60 -9.18 3.76
C SER A 703 16.71 -9.24 5.01
N PRO A 704 16.26 -8.10 5.58
CA PRO A 704 15.41 -8.09 6.77
C PRO A 704 14.09 -8.86 6.59
N GLN A 705 13.54 -8.87 5.38
CA GLN A 705 12.34 -9.63 5.01
C GLN A 705 12.51 -11.14 5.20
N LEU A 706 13.75 -11.66 5.22
CA LEU A 706 14.02 -13.08 5.46
C LEU A 706 13.63 -13.47 6.89
N ALA A 707 13.94 -12.61 7.88
CA ALA A 707 13.58 -12.82 9.28
C ALA A 707 12.06 -12.81 9.47
N ASP A 708 11.38 -11.87 8.83
CA ASP A 708 9.92 -11.69 8.89
C ASP A 708 9.20 -12.91 8.29
N THR A 709 9.71 -13.40 7.15
CA THR A 709 9.19 -14.60 6.49
C THR A 709 9.43 -15.85 7.34
N ALA A 710 10.63 -16.02 7.91
CA ALA A 710 10.95 -17.13 8.81
C ALA A 710 10.07 -17.11 10.07
N ALA A 711 9.79 -15.93 10.64
CA ALA A 711 8.84 -15.78 11.73
C ALA A 711 7.41 -16.18 11.28
N GLY A 712 7.00 -15.79 10.07
CA GLY A 712 5.74 -16.22 9.46
C GLY A 712 5.58 -17.74 9.37
N PHE A 713 6.62 -18.47 8.92
CA PHE A 713 6.64 -19.94 8.91
C PHE A 713 6.64 -20.54 10.32
N THR A 714 7.29 -19.90 11.29
CA THR A 714 7.31 -20.37 12.68
C THR A 714 5.92 -20.25 13.30
N LEU A 715 5.23 -19.16 13.02
CA LEU A 715 3.85 -18.97 13.46
C LEU A 715 2.86 -19.86 12.71
N LEU A 716 3.10 -20.17 11.44
CA LEU A 716 2.35 -21.21 10.72
C LEU A 716 2.53 -22.59 11.38
N ALA A 717 3.77 -22.95 11.73
CA ALA A 717 4.04 -24.19 12.46
C ALA A 717 3.39 -24.21 13.85
N LEU A 718 3.19 -23.05 14.49
CA LEU A 718 2.50 -22.90 15.77
C LEU A 718 0.99 -23.05 15.66
N ASP A 719 0.41 -22.48 14.60
CA ASP A 719 -1.03 -22.57 14.34
C ASP A 719 -1.45 -24.02 14.00
N MET A 720 -0.53 -24.85 13.49
CA MET A 720 -0.78 -26.27 13.15
C MET A 720 -0.79 -27.20 14.37
N PRO A 721 -1.68 -28.22 14.42
CA PRO A 721 -1.72 -29.17 15.53
C PRO A 721 -0.45 -30.01 15.60
N SER A 722 0.06 -30.26 16.80
CA SER A 722 1.32 -31.00 17.07
C SER A 722 1.34 -32.47 16.59
N LYS A 723 0.19 -33.00 16.14
CA LYS A 723 0.03 -34.33 15.52
C LYS A 723 -0.13 -34.28 13.99
N ALA A 724 0.13 -33.14 13.35
CA ALA A 724 0.03 -33.00 11.90
C ALA A 724 1.00 -33.93 11.16
N LEU A 725 0.61 -34.40 9.98
CA LEU A 725 1.44 -35.22 9.09
C LEU A 725 2.77 -34.51 8.78
N SER A 726 3.84 -35.27 8.57
CA SER A 726 5.19 -34.76 8.29
C SER A 726 5.25 -33.80 7.09
N ASP A 727 4.34 -33.95 6.12
CA ASP A 727 4.26 -33.10 4.93
C ASP A 727 3.62 -31.72 5.19
N LEU A 728 2.85 -31.60 6.28
CA LEU A 728 2.13 -30.38 6.68
C LEU A 728 2.89 -29.58 7.75
N GLN A 729 3.74 -30.25 8.52
CA GLN A 729 4.62 -29.65 9.52
C GLN A 729 6.01 -30.32 9.50
N PRO A 730 6.82 -30.09 8.45
CA PRO A 730 8.14 -30.72 8.35
C PRO A 730 9.14 -30.21 9.39
N GLN A 731 8.86 -29.05 10.00
CA GLN A 731 9.63 -28.49 11.10
C GLN A 731 8.67 -28.04 12.21
N PRO A 732 8.67 -28.71 13.37
CA PRO A 732 7.97 -28.24 14.55
C PRO A 732 8.45 -26.85 14.99
N VAL A 733 7.63 -26.13 15.75
CA VAL A 733 7.95 -24.78 16.28
C VAL A 733 9.30 -24.77 17.01
N LEU A 734 9.60 -25.82 17.78
CA LEU A 734 10.88 -25.94 18.48
C LEU A 734 12.07 -25.98 17.51
N SER A 735 11.97 -26.76 16.43
CA SER A 735 13.01 -26.86 15.41
C SER A 735 13.18 -25.53 14.65
N MET A 736 12.09 -24.80 14.41
CA MET A 736 12.14 -23.46 13.81
C MET A 736 12.88 -22.45 14.71
N MET A 737 12.56 -22.45 16.01
CA MET A 737 13.27 -21.61 17.00
C MET A 737 14.75 -21.96 17.10
N GLN A 738 15.09 -23.25 17.05
CA GLN A 738 16.49 -23.69 16.98
C GLN A 738 17.17 -23.19 15.70
N LEU A 739 16.54 -23.34 14.53
CA LEU A 739 17.16 -23.01 13.24
C LEU A 739 17.43 -21.53 13.00
N PHE A 740 16.56 -20.63 13.48
CA PHE A 740 16.63 -19.19 13.19
C PHE A 740 16.82 -18.31 14.44
N GLY A 741 16.43 -18.76 15.63
CA GLY A 741 16.47 -17.97 16.86
C GLY A 741 17.65 -18.31 17.78
N TRP A 742 17.91 -19.59 18.01
CA TRP A 742 18.85 -20.05 19.04
C TRP A 742 20.15 -20.69 18.52
N ASP A 743 20.29 -20.88 17.21
CA ASP A 743 21.53 -21.38 16.61
C ASP A 743 22.59 -20.26 16.55
N ASP A 744 23.74 -20.53 17.19
CA ASP A 744 24.90 -19.64 17.25
C ASP A 744 25.52 -19.33 15.86
N MET A 745 25.16 -20.05 14.81
CA MET A 745 25.71 -19.86 13.46
C MET A 745 24.93 -18.82 12.64
N VAL A 746 23.72 -18.47 13.04
CA VAL A 746 22.85 -17.53 12.33
C VAL A 746 23.28 -16.10 12.59
N TRP A 747 23.18 -15.22 11.59
CA TRP A 747 23.52 -13.79 11.73
C TRP A 747 22.74 -13.08 12.87
N PRO A 748 23.41 -12.31 13.75
CA PRO A 748 22.76 -11.58 14.85
C PRO A 748 21.61 -10.64 14.40
N GLN A 749 21.77 -9.99 13.25
CA GLN A 749 20.76 -9.14 12.62
C GLN A 749 19.47 -9.88 12.27
N LEU A 750 19.60 -11.12 11.79
CA LEU A 750 18.44 -11.96 11.50
C LEU A 750 17.76 -12.40 12.80
N VAL A 751 18.56 -12.83 13.78
CA VAL A 751 18.06 -13.31 15.07
C VAL A 751 17.30 -12.21 15.82
N SER A 752 17.84 -10.98 15.88
CA SER A 752 17.20 -9.87 16.60
C SER A 752 15.82 -9.53 16.01
N ARG A 753 15.71 -9.47 14.69
CA ARG A 753 14.45 -9.21 14.00
C ARG A 753 13.47 -10.38 14.11
N TYR A 754 13.95 -11.61 13.88
CA TYR A 754 13.14 -12.83 13.98
C TYR A 754 12.52 -13.01 15.37
N LEU A 755 13.33 -12.89 16.43
CA LEU A 755 12.84 -13.03 17.81
C LEU A 755 11.90 -11.89 18.20
N SER A 756 12.13 -10.66 17.70
CA SER A 756 11.23 -9.53 17.97
C SER A 756 9.81 -9.76 17.45
N HIS A 757 9.65 -10.46 16.32
CA HIS A 757 8.33 -10.83 15.79
C HIS A 757 7.62 -11.96 16.57
N LEU A 758 8.37 -12.79 17.29
CA LEU A 758 7.83 -13.99 17.94
C LEU A 758 7.58 -13.80 19.44
N ILE A 759 8.42 -13.07 20.16
CA ILE A 759 8.31 -12.88 21.62
C ILE A 759 6.98 -12.22 22.01
N GLN A 760 6.44 -11.34 21.16
CA GLN A 760 5.15 -10.66 21.41
C GLN A 760 3.93 -11.60 21.33
N ASN A 761 4.07 -12.80 20.75
CA ASN A 761 2.95 -13.68 20.50
C ASN A 761 2.65 -14.58 21.71
N SER A 762 1.55 -14.31 22.41
CA SER A 762 1.14 -15.08 23.60
C SER A 762 0.89 -16.57 23.32
N ALA A 763 0.48 -16.94 22.11
CA ALA A 763 0.24 -18.34 21.74
C ALA A 763 1.55 -19.16 21.75
N LEU A 764 2.70 -18.52 21.53
CA LEU A 764 4.00 -19.19 21.57
C LEU A 764 4.37 -19.58 23.02
N TYR A 765 4.07 -18.69 23.97
CA TYR A 765 4.20 -18.97 25.41
C TYR A 765 3.32 -20.15 25.83
N GLU A 766 2.05 -20.13 25.43
CA GLU A 766 1.08 -21.20 25.74
C GLU A 766 1.49 -22.53 25.15
N ALA A 767 1.95 -22.55 23.88
CA ALA A 767 2.41 -23.77 23.23
C ALA A 767 3.63 -24.37 23.94
N PHE A 768 4.66 -23.59 24.26
CA PHE A 768 5.83 -24.12 24.97
C PHE A 768 5.51 -24.57 26.39
N SER A 769 4.60 -23.86 27.08
CA SER A 769 4.10 -24.27 28.39
C SER A 769 3.36 -25.62 28.31
N SER A 770 2.51 -25.81 27.29
CA SER A 770 1.80 -27.07 27.06
C SER A 770 2.72 -28.24 26.71
N MET A 771 3.85 -27.96 26.03
CA MET A 771 4.87 -28.94 25.68
C MET A 771 5.85 -29.23 26.84
N GLY A 772 5.72 -28.54 27.97
CA GLY A 772 6.62 -28.69 29.13
C GLY A 772 8.03 -28.14 28.89
N TYR A 773 8.22 -27.30 27.87
CA TYR A 773 9.54 -26.78 27.51
C TYR A 773 9.82 -25.46 28.24
N THR A 774 10.49 -25.52 29.39
CA THR A 774 10.70 -24.38 30.30
C THR A 774 11.97 -23.56 30.01
N SER A 775 12.84 -24.01 29.12
CA SER A 775 14.14 -23.37 28.83
C SER A 775 14.09 -22.30 27.73
N TYR A 776 12.96 -22.09 27.04
CA TYR A 776 12.94 -21.18 25.88
C TYR A 776 13.22 -19.72 26.25
N GLU A 777 12.80 -19.25 27.44
CA GLU A 777 13.08 -17.87 27.89
C GLU A 777 14.59 -17.68 28.09
N ALA A 778 15.25 -18.63 28.75
CA ALA A 778 16.71 -18.62 28.91
C ALA A 778 17.47 -18.68 27.59
N LEU A 779 17.03 -19.51 26.62
CA LEU A 779 17.64 -19.55 25.29
C LEU A 779 17.44 -18.24 24.52
N THR A 780 16.30 -17.57 24.72
CA THR A 780 16.04 -16.24 24.13
C THR A 780 16.93 -15.17 24.75
N VAL A 781 17.12 -15.20 26.08
CA VAL A 781 18.10 -14.35 26.79
C VAL A 781 19.51 -14.63 26.29
N ARG A 782 19.89 -15.89 26.07
CA ARG A 782 21.19 -16.27 25.49
C ARG A 782 21.41 -15.70 24.10
N SER A 783 20.43 -15.80 23.21
CA SER A 783 20.49 -15.17 21.89
C SER A 783 20.60 -13.65 21.99
N TRP A 784 19.90 -13.02 22.94
CA TRP A 784 20.01 -11.59 23.21
C TRP A 784 21.42 -11.17 23.67
N PHE A 785 22.01 -11.90 24.63
CA PHE A 785 23.41 -11.72 25.05
C PHE A 785 24.36 -11.76 23.85
N ARG A 786 24.20 -12.79 23.01
CA ARG A 786 25.00 -12.95 21.79
C ARG A 786 24.83 -11.77 20.83
N CYS A 787 23.60 -11.35 20.54
CA CYS A 787 23.33 -10.25 19.60
C CYS A 787 23.91 -8.91 20.07
N ILE A 788 23.87 -8.63 21.38
CA ILE A 788 24.51 -7.44 21.95
C ILE A 788 26.02 -7.55 21.83
N LEU A 789 26.63 -8.67 22.26
CA LEU A 789 28.07 -8.83 22.21
C LEU A 789 28.62 -8.72 20.78
N GLN A 790 27.89 -9.25 19.80
CA GLN A 790 28.30 -9.29 18.40
C GLN A 790 27.88 -8.05 17.58
N MET A 791 27.42 -6.97 18.23
CA MET A 791 26.80 -5.84 17.51
C MET A 791 27.73 -5.07 16.56
N PHE A 792 29.04 -5.21 16.73
CA PHE A 792 30.06 -4.53 15.94
C PHE A 792 30.75 -5.42 14.91
N ILE A 793 30.44 -6.73 14.81
CA ILE A 793 31.20 -7.66 13.93
C ILE A 793 31.15 -7.21 12.46
N ASP A 794 30.02 -6.66 12.02
CA ASP A 794 29.76 -6.34 10.61
C ASP A 794 29.84 -4.85 10.28
N GLN A 795 30.33 -4.02 11.21
CA GLN A 795 30.51 -2.60 10.94
C GLN A 795 31.86 -2.36 10.22
N PRO A 796 31.87 -1.66 9.06
CA PRO A 796 33.12 -1.31 8.40
C PRO A 796 33.94 -0.39 9.31
N THR A 797 35.20 -0.75 9.53
CA THR A 797 36.12 -0.06 10.44
C THR A 797 36.26 1.42 10.05
N GLY A 798 36.21 2.31 11.05
CA GLY A 798 35.87 3.75 10.98
C GLY A 798 36.71 4.72 10.13
N MET A 799 37.29 4.31 9.00
CA MET A 799 37.88 5.23 8.00
C MET A 799 37.38 4.97 6.56
N LEU A 800 36.57 3.93 6.33
CA LEU A 800 36.15 3.48 5.00
C LEU A 800 34.63 3.43 4.77
N ALA A 801 33.81 4.03 5.65
CA ALA A 801 32.36 4.18 5.42
C ALA A 801 32.12 5.23 4.32
N LYS A 802 32.31 4.83 3.06
CA LYS A 802 32.24 5.71 1.88
C LYS A 802 30.81 5.91 1.34
N THR A 803 29.80 5.21 1.89
CA THR A 803 28.41 5.29 1.40
C THR A 803 27.38 5.44 2.52
N ASP A 804 26.34 6.27 2.27
CA ASP A 804 25.22 6.49 3.20
C ASP A 804 24.48 5.20 3.60
N ALA A 805 24.55 4.14 2.77
CA ALA A 805 23.91 2.86 3.01
C ALA A 805 24.51 2.10 4.21
N GLU A 806 25.83 2.12 4.41
CA GLU A 806 26.52 1.38 5.48
C GLU A 806 26.25 1.98 6.87
N ARG A 807 26.19 3.32 6.95
CA ARG A 807 25.75 4.03 8.17
C ARG A 807 24.28 3.74 8.49
N THR A 808 23.44 3.62 7.47
CA THR A 808 22.02 3.30 7.63
C THR A 808 21.81 1.87 8.16
N VAL A 809 22.58 0.88 7.68
CA VAL A 809 22.49 -0.52 8.14
C VAL A 809 22.82 -0.65 9.63
N GLY A 810 23.88 0.03 10.11
CA GLY A 810 24.23 0.06 11.53
C GLY A 810 23.14 0.66 12.42
N LYS A 811 22.46 1.71 11.93
CA LYS A 811 21.33 2.34 12.64
C LYS A 811 20.11 1.42 12.71
N VAL A 812 19.75 0.77 11.61
CA VAL A 812 18.61 -0.16 11.55
C VAL A 812 18.81 -1.37 12.49
N TYR A 813 20.03 -1.91 12.57
CA TYR A 813 20.31 -3.00 13.49
C TYR A 813 20.22 -2.57 14.96
N MET A 814 20.68 -1.36 15.30
CA MET A 814 20.51 -0.82 16.65
C MET A 814 19.04 -0.65 17.03
N GLU A 815 18.19 -0.16 16.13
CA GLU A 815 16.74 -0.07 16.35
C GLU A 815 16.10 -1.45 16.58
N GLN A 816 16.49 -2.47 15.80
CA GLN A 816 16.05 -3.86 16.01
C GLN A 816 16.49 -4.40 17.37
N LEU A 817 17.71 -4.10 17.80
CA LEU A 817 18.25 -4.57 19.08
C LEU A 817 17.60 -3.86 20.28
N ILE A 818 17.23 -2.58 20.13
CA ILE A 818 16.43 -1.85 21.13
C ILE A 818 15.07 -2.51 21.29
N GLU A 819 14.38 -2.81 20.19
CA GLU A 819 13.08 -3.49 20.24
C GLU A 819 13.18 -4.90 20.84
N MET A 820 14.18 -5.68 20.43
CA MET A 820 14.45 -7.00 21.02
C MET A 820 14.70 -6.88 22.53
N THR A 821 15.51 -5.91 22.97
CA THR A 821 15.80 -5.68 24.39
C THR A 821 14.54 -5.35 25.17
N ARG A 822 13.70 -4.46 24.65
CA ARG A 822 12.40 -4.11 25.25
C ARG A 822 11.50 -5.34 25.42
N LEU A 823 11.52 -6.27 24.46
CA LEU A 823 10.71 -7.48 24.50
C LEU A 823 11.26 -8.55 25.44
N VAL A 824 12.58 -8.73 25.50
CA VAL A 824 13.23 -9.66 26.44
C VAL A 824 12.91 -9.28 27.89
N PHE A 825 12.86 -7.99 28.20
CA PHE A 825 12.52 -7.49 29.53
C PHE A 825 11.05 -7.75 29.94
N LYS A 826 10.18 -8.10 28.98
CA LYS A 826 8.79 -8.52 29.24
C LYS A 826 8.63 -10.03 29.44
N LEU A 827 9.70 -10.81 29.29
CA LEU A 827 9.65 -12.25 29.59
C LEU A 827 9.45 -12.43 31.09
N LYS A 828 8.57 -13.35 31.49
CA LYS A 828 8.22 -13.57 32.90
C LYS A 828 9.44 -13.92 33.74
N GLU A 829 10.36 -14.72 33.20
CA GLU A 829 11.63 -15.05 33.85
C GLU A 829 12.51 -13.82 34.13
N VAL A 830 12.61 -12.88 33.19
CA VAL A 830 13.41 -11.66 33.33
C VAL A 830 12.74 -10.69 34.32
N GLU A 831 11.43 -10.50 34.21
CA GLU A 831 10.62 -9.67 35.11
C GLU A 831 10.72 -10.18 36.57
N ASN A 832 10.69 -11.49 36.77
CA ASN A 832 10.89 -12.12 38.09
C ASN A 832 12.29 -11.87 38.67
N ILE A 833 13.34 -11.79 37.85
CA ILE A 833 14.71 -11.48 38.33
C ILE A 833 14.81 -10.00 38.70
N LEU A 834 14.27 -9.11 37.86
CA LEU A 834 14.33 -7.67 38.07
C LEU A 834 13.53 -7.23 39.32
N SER A 835 12.34 -7.78 39.52
CA SER A 835 11.51 -7.54 40.70
C SER A 835 12.21 -8.00 41.99
N LYS A 836 12.79 -9.22 42.00
CA LYS A 836 13.58 -9.72 43.14
C LYS A 836 14.83 -8.88 43.45
N ALA A 837 15.34 -8.15 42.45
CA ALA A 837 16.53 -7.31 42.59
C ALA A 837 16.23 -5.84 42.95
N ASN A 838 14.95 -5.48 43.15
CA ASN A 838 14.47 -4.12 43.44
C ASN A 838 14.99 -3.07 42.43
N VAL A 839 14.91 -3.37 41.12
CA VAL A 839 15.30 -2.44 40.05
C VAL A 839 14.07 -1.67 39.58
N GLU A 840 14.12 -0.33 39.61
CA GLU A 840 13.00 0.54 39.17
C GLU A 840 12.66 0.36 37.67
N GLU A 841 11.36 0.37 37.35
CA GLU A 841 10.81 0.18 35.98
C GLU A 841 11.14 1.31 35.00
N SER A 842 11.63 2.46 35.46
CA SER A 842 11.92 3.64 34.62
C SER A 842 13.10 3.46 33.64
N VAL A 843 13.82 2.34 33.73
CA VAL A 843 15.11 2.09 33.04
C VAL A 843 14.95 1.46 31.65
N PHE A 844 13.74 0.98 31.27
CA PHE A 844 13.53 0.15 30.07
C PHE A 844 13.64 0.86 28.69
N LYS A 845 13.97 2.16 28.66
CA LYS A 845 14.10 2.96 27.43
C LYS A 845 15.56 3.23 27.02
N GLN A 846 16.50 2.39 27.42
CA GLN A 846 17.94 2.65 27.23
C GLN A 846 18.64 1.72 26.25
N ASP A 847 19.82 2.20 25.80
CA ASP A 847 20.85 1.48 25.05
C ASP A 847 20.96 0.00 25.44
N PRO A 848 20.87 -0.95 24.47
CA PRO A 848 20.96 -2.39 24.74
C PRO A 848 22.14 -2.80 25.61
N LYS A 849 23.29 -2.11 25.48
CA LYS A 849 24.50 -2.37 26.28
C LYS A 849 24.27 -2.12 27.77
N ASN A 850 23.62 -1.00 28.09
CA ASN A 850 23.32 -0.63 29.48
C ASN A 850 22.25 -1.54 30.08
N ALA A 851 21.23 -1.90 29.29
CA ALA A 851 20.20 -2.85 29.71
C ALA A 851 20.81 -4.22 30.08
N LEU A 852 21.77 -4.71 29.29
CA LEU A 852 22.50 -5.94 29.59
C LEU A 852 23.26 -5.85 30.93
N VAL A 853 23.95 -4.74 31.19
CA VAL A 853 24.65 -4.54 32.48
C VAL A 853 23.67 -4.49 33.65
N GLN A 854 22.49 -3.88 33.50
CA GLN A 854 21.47 -3.89 34.56
C GLN A 854 20.93 -5.30 34.82
N PHE A 855 20.69 -6.09 33.77
CA PHE A 855 20.30 -7.49 33.92
C PHE A 855 21.39 -8.29 34.65
N ILE A 856 22.68 -8.12 34.28
CA ILE A 856 23.81 -8.75 34.96
C ILE A 856 23.84 -8.40 36.46
N LYS A 857 23.67 -7.11 36.81
CA LYS A 857 23.58 -6.66 38.21
C LYS A 857 22.40 -7.29 38.95
N ALA A 858 21.23 -7.35 38.32
CA ALA A 858 20.03 -7.92 38.90
C ALA A 858 20.23 -9.41 39.23
N VAL A 859 20.74 -10.20 38.28
CA VAL A 859 21.07 -11.62 38.47
C VAL A 859 22.02 -11.82 39.67
N GLY A 860 23.07 -11.00 39.77
CA GLY A 860 24.02 -11.05 40.88
C GLY A 860 23.38 -10.75 42.24
N ARG A 861 22.52 -9.73 42.32
CA ARG A 861 21.76 -9.38 43.53
C ARG A 861 20.76 -10.46 43.92
N THR A 862 20.01 -10.99 42.96
CA THR A 862 19.06 -12.08 43.19
C THR A 862 19.78 -13.29 43.77
N TYR A 863 20.92 -13.70 43.21
CA TYR A 863 21.73 -14.79 43.77
C TYR A 863 22.22 -14.51 45.19
N GLY A 864 22.67 -13.28 45.46
CA GLY A 864 23.08 -12.86 46.80
C GLY A 864 21.96 -12.91 47.84
N GLY A 865 20.71 -12.70 47.42
CA GLY A 865 19.52 -12.77 48.27
C GLY A 865 18.96 -14.19 48.50
N LEU A 866 19.41 -15.20 47.74
CA LEU A 866 18.97 -16.59 47.94
C LEU A 866 19.57 -17.16 49.23
N GLN A 867 18.78 -17.94 49.98
CA GLN A 867 19.24 -18.56 51.23
C GLN A 867 19.55 -20.05 51.07
N THR A 868 18.75 -20.80 50.30
CA THR A 868 18.92 -22.26 50.23
C THR A 868 19.98 -22.68 49.19
N LEU A 869 20.75 -23.72 49.51
CA LEU A 869 21.74 -24.31 48.61
C LEU A 869 21.15 -24.83 47.28
N PRO A 870 20.00 -25.54 47.24
CA PRO A 870 19.42 -25.98 45.98
C PRO A 870 18.96 -24.82 45.08
N GLU A 871 18.37 -23.76 45.63
CA GLU A 871 18.01 -22.55 44.87
C GLU A 871 19.26 -21.88 44.30
N LYS A 872 20.33 -21.75 45.09
CA LYS A 872 21.61 -21.21 44.61
C LYS A 872 22.18 -22.06 43.47
N SER A 873 22.20 -23.38 43.62
CA SER A 873 22.73 -24.31 42.59
C SER A 873 21.90 -24.26 41.30
N ALA A 874 20.57 -24.17 41.40
CA ALA A 874 19.68 -23.99 40.26
C ALA A 874 19.91 -22.63 39.57
N MET A 875 20.06 -21.56 40.36
CA MET A 875 20.36 -20.23 39.84
C MET A 875 21.72 -20.16 39.13
N VAL A 876 22.75 -20.86 39.62
CA VAL A 876 24.04 -20.97 38.91
C VAL A 876 23.86 -21.67 37.56
N ALA A 877 23.18 -22.81 37.53
CA ALA A 877 22.93 -23.53 36.27
C ALA A 877 22.16 -22.66 35.27
N LYS A 878 21.15 -21.93 35.75
CA LYS A 878 20.34 -21.03 34.93
C LYS A 878 21.12 -19.82 34.42
N THR A 879 21.98 -19.25 35.26
CA THR A 879 22.86 -18.14 34.89
C THR A 879 23.85 -18.54 33.79
N LEU A 880 24.40 -19.76 33.87
CA LEU A 880 25.25 -20.32 32.82
C LEU A 880 24.47 -20.60 31.53
N GLU A 881 23.18 -20.99 31.63
CA GLU A 881 22.29 -21.15 30.47
C GLU A 881 22.04 -19.81 29.76
N TYR A 882 21.75 -18.74 30.50
CA TYR A 882 21.59 -17.38 29.94
C TYR A 882 22.84 -16.91 29.21
N LEU A 883 24.02 -17.25 29.73
CA LEU A 883 25.27 -16.75 29.16
C LEU A 883 25.71 -17.55 27.92
N GLY A 884 25.48 -18.87 27.91
CA GLY A 884 26.01 -19.77 26.88
C GLY A 884 27.55 -19.75 26.82
N ASP A 885 28.14 -20.09 25.67
CA ASP A 885 29.60 -20.04 25.47
C ASP A 885 30.03 -18.62 25.08
N VAL A 886 30.01 -17.70 26.04
CA VAL A 886 30.30 -16.27 25.80
C VAL A 886 31.64 -16.03 25.11
N LEU A 887 32.63 -16.88 25.38
CA LEU A 887 33.96 -16.78 24.79
C LEU A 887 33.95 -17.08 23.28
N LYS A 888 33.05 -17.92 22.81
CA LYS A 888 32.81 -18.14 21.37
C LYS A 888 32.27 -16.87 20.71
N TYR A 889 31.42 -16.10 21.41
CA TYR A 889 30.80 -14.90 20.85
C TYR A 889 31.77 -13.74 20.69
N VAL A 890 32.75 -13.63 21.60
CA VAL A 890 33.73 -12.52 21.63
C VAL A 890 35.02 -12.83 20.86
N LYS A 891 35.30 -14.11 20.58
CA LYS A 891 36.46 -14.57 19.78
C LYS A 891 36.71 -13.79 18.47
N PRO A 892 35.69 -13.34 17.71
CA PRO A 892 35.90 -12.52 16.52
C PRO A 892 36.63 -11.20 16.78
N TYR A 893 36.40 -10.56 17.94
CA TYR A 893 37.05 -9.30 18.31
C TYR A 893 38.48 -9.47 18.80
N LEU A 894 38.83 -10.66 19.31
CA LEU A 894 40.16 -10.96 19.84
C LEU A 894 41.21 -11.23 18.74
N LYS A 895 40.80 -11.26 17.47
CA LYS A 895 41.72 -11.38 16.33
C LYS A 895 42.32 -10.01 16.00
N VAL A 896 43.56 -9.98 15.51
CA VAL A 896 44.39 -8.78 15.21
C VAL A 896 43.71 -7.71 14.30
N LYS A 897 42.56 -8.01 13.68
CA LYS A 897 41.79 -7.12 12.80
C LYS A 897 40.36 -6.80 13.29
N GLY A 898 40.03 -7.07 14.56
CA GLY A 898 38.70 -6.78 15.11
C GLY A 898 38.45 -5.27 15.29
N PRO A 899 37.17 -4.81 15.21
CA PRO A 899 36.82 -3.41 15.47
C PRO A 899 37.09 -3.02 16.94
N PRO A 900 37.67 -1.83 17.19
CA PRO A 900 38.04 -1.39 18.54
C PRO A 900 36.83 -1.22 19.47
N GLU A 901 35.68 -0.77 18.95
CA GLU A 901 34.44 -0.58 19.73
C GLU A 901 33.88 -1.92 20.22
N GLY A 902 33.98 -2.97 19.40
CA GLY A 902 33.58 -4.34 19.78
C GLY A 902 34.50 -4.94 20.84
N LEU A 903 35.79 -4.62 20.79
CA LEU A 903 36.76 -5.00 21.81
C LEU A 903 36.47 -4.31 23.14
N GLN A 904 36.24 -2.99 23.13
CA GLN A 904 35.86 -2.23 24.32
C GLN A 904 34.57 -2.74 24.95
N LEU A 905 33.54 -3.00 24.14
CA LEU A 905 32.27 -3.59 24.61
C LEU A 905 32.49 -4.96 25.27
N THR A 906 33.27 -5.82 24.62
CA THR A 906 33.61 -7.16 25.13
C THR A 906 34.25 -7.05 26.52
N TYR A 907 35.33 -6.27 26.63
CA TYR A 907 36.07 -6.13 27.87
C TYR A 907 35.21 -5.53 28.98
N TRP A 908 34.36 -4.56 28.66
CA TRP A 908 33.47 -3.92 29.62
C TRP A 908 32.33 -4.83 30.11
N ILE A 909 31.61 -5.52 29.21
CA ILE A 909 30.52 -6.45 29.59
C ILE A 909 31.06 -7.63 30.39
N ILE A 910 32.16 -8.24 29.95
CA ILE A 910 32.78 -9.35 30.69
C ILE A 910 33.35 -8.87 32.03
N GLY A 911 33.90 -7.65 32.11
CA GLY A 911 34.31 -7.04 33.37
C GLY A 911 33.14 -6.86 34.33
N CYS A 912 31.99 -6.39 33.83
CA CYS A 912 30.73 -6.33 34.61
C CYS A 912 30.29 -7.72 35.10
N LEU A 913 30.37 -8.76 34.26
CA LEU A 913 30.09 -10.14 34.67
C LEU A 913 31.02 -10.57 35.82
N VAL A 914 32.34 -10.40 35.68
CA VAL A 914 33.30 -10.80 36.70
C VAL A 914 33.06 -10.08 38.03
N LYS A 915 32.72 -8.79 37.99
CA LYS A 915 32.40 -7.99 39.19
C LYS A 915 31.10 -8.42 39.86
N PHE A 916 29.98 -8.41 39.11
CA PHE A 916 28.64 -8.57 39.70
C PHE A 916 28.24 -10.04 39.87
N TRP A 917 28.82 -10.96 39.11
CA TRP A 917 28.64 -12.41 39.29
C TRP A 917 29.78 -13.05 40.07
N ALA A 918 30.62 -12.28 40.77
CA ALA A 918 31.71 -12.81 41.59
C ALA A 918 31.27 -13.94 42.55
N PRO A 919 30.13 -13.84 43.29
CA PRO A 919 29.64 -14.94 44.12
C PRO A 919 29.22 -16.20 43.34
N ILE A 920 28.79 -16.04 42.09
CA ILE A 920 28.38 -17.15 41.21
C ILE A 920 29.64 -17.81 40.63
N LEU A 921 30.60 -17.02 40.14
CA LEU A 921 31.87 -17.47 39.56
C LEU A 921 32.78 -18.16 40.60
N ALA A 922 32.60 -17.86 41.88
CA ALA A 922 33.27 -18.57 42.98
C ALA A 922 32.78 -20.02 43.17
N THR A 923 31.65 -20.40 42.57
CA THR A 923 31.14 -21.78 42.65
C THR A 923 31.86 -22.72 41.69
N SER A 924 32.02 -23.99 42.09
CA SER A 924 32.74 -25.00 41.28
C SER A 924 32.18 -25.18 39.86
N LYS A 925 30.86 -25.01 39.67
CA LYS A 925 30.21 -25.11 38.34
C LYS A 925 30.59 -23.97 37.39
N ALA A 926 30.74 -22.75 37.90
CA ALA A 926 31.02 -21.57 37.09
C ALA A 926 32.52 -21.20 37.06
N GLN A 927 33.33 -21.79 37.93
CA GLN A 927 34.76 -21.48 38.05
C GLN A 927 35.55 -21.79 36.77
N GLN A 928 35.17 -22.82 36.01
CA GLN A 928 35.80 -23.12 34.72
C GLN A 928 35.66 -21.96 33.72
N LEU A 929 34.51 -21.27 33.74
CA LEU A 929 34.30 -20.09 32.90
C LEU A 929 35.22 -18.94 33.34
N LEU A 930 35.41 -18.74 34.64
CA LEU A 930 36.33 -17.73 35.17
C LEU A 930 37.77 -17.95 34.66
N PHE A 931 38.29 -19.17 34.75
CA PHE A 931 39.63 -19.48 34.24
C PHE A 931 39.74 -19.22 32.74
N ARG A 932 38.76 -19.66 31.95
CA ARG A 932 38.76 -19.37 30.51
C ARG A 932 38.71 -17.86 30.21
N ILE A 933 38.00 -17.07 31.02
CA ILE A 933 37.97 -15.59 30.90
C ILE A 933 39.36 -15.01 31.17
N ILE A 934 40.03 -15.46 32.25
CA ILE A 934 41.38 -15.02 32.61
C ILE A 934 42.35 -15.34 31.46
N ASP A 935 42.38 -16.59 30.99
CA ASP A 935 43.31 -17.04 29.96
C ASP A 935 43.08 -16.36 28.61
N CYS A 936 41.82 -16.09 28.24
CA CYS A 936 41.49 -15.52 26.93
C CYS A 936 41.60 -13.98 26.88
N LEU A 937 41.27 -13.28 27.99
CA LEU A 937 41.13 -11.81 27.99
C LEU A 937 42.21 -11.11 28.82
N LEU A 938 42.59 -11.63 29.99
CA LEU A 938 43.49 -10.94 30.92
C LEU A 938 44.93 -11.43 30.82
N LEU A 939 45.16 -12.73 30.61
CA LEU A 939 46.48 -13.33 30.44
C LEU A 939 46.61 -14.11 29.11
N PRO A 940 46.24 -13.53 27.95
CA PRO A 940 46.50 -14.17 26.67
C PRO A 940 48.01 -14.30 26.44
N HIS A 941 48.41 -15.24 25.57
CA HIS A 941 49.83 -15.50 25.29
C HIS A 941 50.59 -14.26 24.80
N SER A 942 49.92 -13.31 24.15
CA SER A 942 50.49 -12.02 23.72
C SER A 942 50.84 -11.09 24.89
N VAL A 943 50.11 -11.17 26.00
CA VAL A 943 50.36 -10.35 27.21
C VAL A 943 51.58 -10.86 27.97
N LEU A 944 51.80 -12.18 27.97
CA LEU A 944 52.91 -12.85 28.65
C LEU A 944 54.26 -12.65 27.94
N GLN A 945 54.27 -12.26 26.66
CA GLN A 945 55.49 -11.91 25.93
C GLN A 945 55.91 -10.47 26.29
N GLN A 946 56.99 -10.31 27.07
CA GLN A 946 57.44 -9.01 27.57
C GLN A 946 58.04 -8.10 26.48
N ASP A 947 58.48 -8.65 25.34
CA ASP A 947 59.21 -7.90 24.30
C ASP A 947 58.31 -7.29 23.20
N LYS A 948 57.00 -7.53 23.21
CA LYS A 948 56.08 -7.10 22.14
C LYS A 948 55.04 -6.10 22.65
N GLU A 949 55.00 -4.91 22.04
CA GLU A 949 53.99 -3.90 22.36
C GLU A 949 52.58 -4.39 22.01
N LEU A 950 51.63 -4.18 22.92
CA LEU A 950 50.22 -4.56 22.72
C LEU A 950 49.50 -3.52 21.85
N PRO A 951 48.49 -3.94 21.06
CA PRO A 951 47.66 -3.01 20.31
C PRO A 951 47.01 -1.93 21.20
N VAL A 952 47.03 -0.68 20.75
CA VAL A 952 46.48 0.47 21.50
C VAL A 952 45.00 0.29 21.85
N ALA A 953 44.20 -0.24 20.91
CA ALA A 953 42.77 -0.52 21.15
C ALA A 953 42.55 -1.53 22.30
N LEU A 954 43.43 -2.52 22.42
CA LEU A 954 43.37 -3.51 23.50
C LEU A 954 43.76 -2.87 24.85
N LEU A 955 44.81 -2.05 24.86
CA LEU A 955 45.22 -1.33 26.06
C LEU A 955 44.13 -0.37 26.55
N SER A 956 43.47 0.35 25.65
CA SER A 956 42.34 1.22 25.98
C SER A 956 41.16 0.44 26.58
N ALA A 957 40.75 -0.66 25.92
CA ALA A 957 39.67 -1.52 26.42
C ALA A 957 39.97 -2.11 27.81
N ILE A 958 41.22 -2.52 28.06
CA ILE A 958 41.67 -3.01 29.36
C ILE A 958 41.71 -1.87 30.38
N GLN A 959 42.21 -0.68 30.01
CA GLN A 959 42.32 0.46 30.92
C GLN A 959 40.97 0.81 31.57
N GLU A 960 39.89 0.82 30.79
CA GLU A 960 38.56 1.14 31.30
C GLU A 960 37.91 0.00 32.12
N SER A 961 38.21 -1.25 31.78
CA SER A 961 37.50 -2.42 32.33
C SER A 961 38.25 -3.16 33.43
N LEU A 962 39.59 -3.04 33.50
CA LEU A 962 40.45 -3.67 34.49
C LEU A 962 39.99 -3.47 35.94
N PRO A 963 39.48 -2.30 36.36
CA PRO A 963 38.96 -2.12 37.72
C PRO A 963 37.86 -3.13 38.07
N LEU A 964 36.98 -3.45 37.11
CA LEU A 964 35.87 -4.39 37.31
C LEU A 964 36.38 -5.81 37.52
N TYR A 965 37.38 -6.24 36.73
CA TYR A 965 38.00 -7.56 36.87
C TYR A 965 38.73 -7.73 38.20
N LEU A 966 39.55 -6.76 38.59
CA LEU A 966 40.32 -6.81 39.84
C LEU A 966 39.40 -6.88 41.06
N GLN A 967 38.31 -6.11 41.06
CA GLN A 967 37.32 -6.14 42.14
C GLN A 967 36.60 -7.49 42.24
N GLY A 968 36.15 -8.04 41.10
CA GLY A 968 35.50 -9.34 41.08
C GLY A 968 36.44 -10.48 41.48
N LEU A 969 37.68 -10.47 40.98
CA LEU A 969 38.69 -11.48 41.33
C LEU A 969 39.07 -11.42 42.80
N SER A 970 39.23 -10.22 43.39
CA SER A 970 39.50 -10.07 44.82
C SER A 970 38.38 -10.69 45.67
N PHE A 971 37.11 -10.45 45.31
CA PHE A 971 35.97 -11.09 45.97
C PHE A 971 36.07 -12.62 45.92
N ILE A 972 36.35 -13.18 44.74
CA ILE A 972 36.40 -14.64 44.53
C ILE A 972 37.56 -15.26 45.33
N CYS A 973 38.72 -14.60 45.39
CA CYS A 973 39.87 -15.05 46.16
C CYS A 973 39.54 -15.20 47.65
N CYS A 974 38.79 -14.24 48.22
CA CYS A 974 38.37 -14.29 49.63
C CYS A 974 37.34 -15.37 49.95
N GLN A 975 36.58 -15.86 48.96
CA GLN A 975 35.47 -16.81 49.17
C GLN A 975 35.88 -18.27 48.88
N SER A 976 36.86 -18.51 48.01
CA SER A 976 37.26 -19.86 47.59
C SER A 976 38.26 -20.49 48.57
N GLN A 977 37.81 -21.47 49.36
CA GLN A 977 38.66 -22.16 50.35
C GLN A 977 39.74 -23.06 49.73
N THR A 978 39.50 -23.66 48.56
CA THR A 978 40.41 -24.65 47.94
C THR A 978 41.30 -24.10 46.83
N GLN A 979 40.78 -23.15 46.03
CA GLN A 979 41.47 -22.58 44.87
C GLN A 979 41.85 -21.10 45.08
N GLY A 980 41.51 -20.52 46.23
CA GLY A 980 41.84 -19.15 46.61
C GLY A 980 43.33 -18.79 46.45
N PRO A 981 44.29 -19.63 46.88
CA PRO A 981 45.71 -19.34 46.71
C PRO A 981 46.15 -19.24 45.24
N TYR A 982 45.66 -20.13 44.38
CA TYR A 982 45.96 -20.11 42.95
C TYR A 982 45.34 -18.90 42.25
N LEU A 983 44.08 -18.58 42.57
CA LEU A 983 43.41 -17.38 42.07
C LEU A 983 44.12 -16.10 42.53
N ASN A 984 44.64 -16.08 43.76
CA ASN A 984 45.43 -14.96 44.27
C ASN A 984 46.76 -14.82 43.53
N GLN A 985 47.40 -15.93 43.16
CA GLN A 985 48.58 -15.92 42.28
C GLN A 985 48.26 -15.36 40.89
N LEU A 986 47.13 -15.76 40.29
CA LEU A 986 46.66 -15.21 39.02
C LEU A 986 46.35 -13.72 39.11
N LEU A 987 45.69 -13.28 40.19
CA LEU A 987 45.43 -11.87 40.48
C LEU A 987 46.76 -11.08 40.56
N GLY A 988 47.74 -11.62 41.28
CA GLY A 988 49.08 -11.04 41.35
C GLY A 988 49.76 -10.94 39.98
N SER A 989 49.65 -11.99 39.16
CA SER A 989 50.19 -12.00 37.79
C SER A 989 49.52 -10.95 36.89
N ILE A 990 48.19 -10.80 36.96
CA ILE A 990 47.46 -9.75 36.21
C ILE A 990 47.96 -8.38 36.64
N ILE A 991 48.10 -8.13 37.95
CA ILE A 991 48.61 -6.87 38.48
C ILE A 991 50.02 -6.61 37.95
N GLN A 992 50.91 -7.60 38.03
CA GLN A 992 52.29 -7.49 37.56
C GLN A 992 52.37 -7.13 36.06
N GLN A 993 51.53 -7.73 35.21
CA GLN A 993 51.62 -7.51 33.76
C GLN A 993 51.07 -6.15 33.31
N TYR A 994 50.06 -5.62 34.02
CA TYR A 994 49.37 -4.38 33.60
C TYR A 994 49.82 -3.12 34.35
N PHE A 995 50.33 -3.23 35.57
CA PHE A 995 50.79 -2.07 36.34
C PHE A 995 51.84 -1.25 35.58
N GLY A 996 52.92 -1.90 35.13
CA GLY A 996 53.98 -1.24 34.34
C GLY A 996 53.51 -0.59 33.03
N ARG A 997 52.45 -1.11 32.41
CA ARG A 997 51.96 -0.67 31.08
C ARG A 997 51.14 0.61 31.14
N PHE A 998 50.49 0.90 32.27
CA PHE A 998 49.70 2.11 32.49
C PHE A 998 50.42 3.17 33.34
N LEU A 999 51.64 2.89 33.79
CA LEU A 999 52.48 3.85 34.51
C LEU A 999 52.98 4.96 33.58
N PRO A 1000 52.81 6.24 33.93
CA PRO A 1000 53.29 7.35 33.11
C PRO A 1000 54.83 7.41 33.11
N SER A 1001 55.40 7.93 32.02
CA SER A 1001 56.85 8.09 31.85
C SER A 1001 57.48 9.08 32.84
N SER A 1002 56.68 9.99 33.41
CA SER A 1002 57.06 10.93 34.47
C SER A 1002 55.84 11.21 35.38
N PRO A 1003 56.01 11.48 36.67
CA PRO A 1003 54.92 11.89 37.57
C PRO A 1003 54.33 13.24 37.11
N THR A 1004 53.16 13.20 36.47
CA THR A 1004 52.48 14.40 35.93
C THR A 1004 51.58 15.10 36.98
N ALA A 1005 51.44 16.42 36.79
CA ALA A 1005 50.57 17.33 37.54
C ALA A 1005 49.09 16.86 37.62
N PRO A 1006 48.30 17.34 38.62
CA PRO A 1006 46.91 16.95 38.81
C PRO A 1006 46.07 17.30 37.57
N GLY A 1007 45.79 16.29 36.73
CA GLY A 1007 45.13 16.46 35.43
C GLY A 1007 45.40 15.34 34.41
N ALA A 1008 46.44 14.51 34.60
CA ALA A 1008 46.64 13.29 33.82
C ALA A 1008 45.72 12.14 34.31
N GLY A 1009 45.20 11.32 33.40
CA GLY A 1009 44.21 10.29 33.70
C GLY A 1009 44.60 9.34 34.85
N VAL A 1010 43.62 8.98 35.68
CA VAL A 1010 43.82 8.12 36.86
C VAL A 1010 44.18 6.69 36.44
N HIS A 1011 45.18 6.10 37.11
CA HIS A 1011 45.59 4.72 36.85
C HIS A 1011 44.45 3.73 37.17
N PRO A 1012 44.17 2.72 36.31
CA PRO A 1012 43.03 1.79 36.49
C PRO A 1012 43.01 1.09 37.85
N MET A 1013 44.17 0.70 38.38
CA MET A 1013 44.24 0.07 39.71
C MET A 1013 43.84 1.02 40.84
N VAL A 1014 44.05 2.34 40.71
CA VAL A 1014 43.55 3.29 41.71
C VAL A 1014 42.02 3.31 41.68
N LEU A 1015 41.41 3.30 40.49
CA LEU A 1015 39.95 3.16 40.34
C LEU A 1015 39.44 1.85 40.92
N ALA A 1016 40.22 0.77 40.81
CA ALA A 1016 39.88 -0.54 41.38
C ALA A 1016 39.84 -0.49 42.92
N LEU A 1017 40.83 0.16 43.52
CA LEU A 1017 41.02 0.26 44.96
C LEU A 1017 40.10 1.29 45.64
N CYS A 1018 39.65 2.33 44.91
CA CYS A 1018 38.88 3.44 45.47
C CYS A 1018 37.35 3.34 45.28
N SER A 1019 36.82 2.25 44.71
CA SER A 1019 35.38 2.12 44.44
C SER A 1019 34.61 1.52 45.62
N SER A 1020 33.35 1.94 45.81
CA SER A 1020 32.42 1.61 46.92
C SER A 1020 32.05 0.13 47.09
N ILE A 1021 33.01 -0.73 47.45
CA ILE A 1021 32.81 -2.15 47.76
C ILE A 1021 33.32 -2.46 49.17
N THR A 1022 32.57 -3.32 49.86
CA THR A 1022 32.75 -3.81 51.23
C THR A 1022 34.20 -3.96 51.69
N VAL A 1023 34.48 -3.35 52.85
CA VAL A 1023 35.79 -3.15 53.50
C VAL A 1023 36.79 -4.33 53.43
N PRO A 1024 36.42 -5.62 53.55
CA PRO A 1024 37.40 -6.72 53.54
C PRO A 1024 38.06 -7.02 52.19
N GLN A 1025 37.34 -6.86 51.07
CA GLN A 1025 37.83 -7.23 49.73
C GLN A 1025 38.77 -6.16 49.17
N MET A 1026 38.51 -4.91 49.52
CA MET A 1026 39.37 -3.78 49.18
C MET A 1026 40.74 -3.95 49.84
N LEU A 1027 40.76 -4.32 51.12
CA LEU A 1027 41.99 -4.59 51.87
C LEU A 1027 42.80 -5.75 51.27
N HIS A 1028 42.13 -6.82 50.86
CA HIS A 1028 42.81 -7.94 50.18
C HIS A 1028 43.42 -7.53 48.84
N LEU A 1029 42.69 -6.77 48.01
CA LEU A 1029 43.21 -6.27 46.73
C LEU A 1029 44.38 -5.29 46.95
N ARG A 1030 44.28 -4.40 47.95
CA ARG A 1030 45.34 -3.47 48.34
C ARG A 1030 46.60 -4.21 48.75
N LYS A 1031 46.47 -5.18 49.66
CA LYS A 1031 47.58 -6.03 50.13
C LYS A 1031 48.28 -6.74 48.96
N THR A 1032 47.49 -7.37 48.08
CA THR A 1032 48.03 -8.09 46.92
C THR A 1032 48.72 -7.14 45.93
N THR A 1033 48.12 -5.97 45.68
CA THR A 1033 48.70 -4.95 44.79
C THR A 1033 50.03 -4.43 45.34
N LEU A 1034 50.08 -4.08 46.63
CA LEU A 1034 51.30 -3.58 47.27
C LEU A 1034 52.39 -4.64 47.36
N ASN A 1035 52.05 -5.91 47.62
CA ASN A 1035 53.00 -7.01 47.56
C ASN A 1035 53.66 -7.13 46.18
N VAL A 1036 52.86 -7.13 45.11
CA VAL A 1036 53.35 -7.22 43.73
C VAL A 1036 54.23 -6.01 43.37
N ILE A 1037 53.82 -4.80 43.78
CA ILE A 1037 54.61 -3.58 43.57
C ILE A 1037 55.94 -3.66 44.33
N ASN A 1038 55.92 -4.10 45.60
CA ASN A 1038 57.13 -4.24 46.39
C ASN A 1038 58.10 -5.24 45.75
N GLU A 1039 57.62 -6.43 45.37
CA GLU A 1039 58.46 -7.49 44.80
C GLU A 1039 59.04 -7.16 43.42
N HIS A 1040 58.25 -6.53 42.53
CA HIS A 1040 58.65 -6.38 41.12
C HIS A 1040 59.05 -4.95 40.72
N TYR A 1041 58.62 -3.92 41.47
CA TYR A 1041 58.78 -2.52 41.07
C TYR A 1041 59.55 -1.66 42.09
N LEU A 1042 59.74 -2.12 43.33
CA LEU A 1042 60.53 -1.42 44.36
C LEU A 1042 61.85 -2.13 44.71
N GLN A 1043 62.06 -3.38 44.27
CA GLN A 1043 63.30 -4.10 44.52
C GLN A 1043 64.47 -3.57 43.66
N PHE A 1044 65.55 -3.19 44.34
CA PHE A 1044 66.79 -2.77 43.71
C PHE A 1044 67.59 -3.99 43.22
N LYS A 1045 68.05 -3.96 41.97
CA LYS A 1045 69.03 -4.93 41.45
C LYS A 1045 70.43 -4.38 41.71
N GLY A 1046 70.99 -4.71 42.87
CA GLY A 1046 72.22 -4.08 43.37
C GLY A 1046 71.97 -2.64 43.81
N ASN A 1047 72.76 -1.68 43.32
CA ASN A 1047 72.58 -0.25 43.59
C ASN A 1047 71.75 0.49 42.51
N ALA A 1048 71.32 -0.20 41.46
CA ALA A 1048 70.55 0.41 40.39
C ALA A 1048 69.06 0.58 40.79
N PRO A 1049 68.47 1.77 40.62
CA PRO A 1049 67.06 1.98 40.89
C PRO A 1049 66.17 1.23 39.89
N PRO A 1050 64.96 0.79 40.30
CA PRO A 1050 63.95 0.29 39.37
C PRO A 1050 63.56 1.34 38.31
N PRO A 1051 63.20 0.90 37.08
CA PRO A 1051 62.73 1.82 36.05
C PRO A 1051 61.41 2.49 36.46
N ARG A 1052 61.26 3.79 36.16
CA ARG A 1052 60.07 4.61 36.48
C ARG A 1052 59.73 4.69 37.99
N LEU A 1053 60.71 4.56 38.88
CA LEU A 1053 60.53 4.59 40.33
C LEU A 1053 59.71 5.79 40.83
N ALA A 1054 59.95 7.00 40.30
CA ALA A 1054 59.20 8.19 40.69
C ALA A 1054 57.68 8.05 40.42
N SER A 1055 57.30 7.43 39.30
CA SER A 1055 55.89 7.16 38.96
C SER A 1055 55.27 6.07 39.84
N VAL A 1056 56.06 5.06 40.24
CA VAL A 1056 55.62 4.01 41.19
C VAL A 1056 55.34 4.61 42.56
N LEU A 1057 56.23 5.46 43.06
CA LEU A 1057 56.04 6.15 44.34
C LEU A 1057 54.86 7.12 44.29
N ALA A 1058 54.69 7.86 43.19
CA ALA A 1058 53.53 8.73 43.00
C ALA A 1058 52.21 7.95 43.03
N PHE A 1059 52.16 6.76 42.42
CA PHE A 1059 51.00 5.87 42.48
C PHE A 1059 50.71 5.42 43.92
N ILE A 1060 51.74 5.02 44.69
CA ILE A 1060 51.57 4.60 46.08
C ILE A 1060 51.00 5.75 46.92
N LEU A 1061 51.56 6.96 46.76
CA LEU A 1061 51.06 8.16 47.44
C LEU A 1061 49.60 8.44 47.08
N GLU A 1062 49.22 8.33 45.80
CA GLU A 1062 47.84 8.54 45.35
C GLU A 1062 46.88 7.50 45.94
N VAL A 1063 47.28 6.22 46.03
CA VAL A 1063 46.49 5.16 46.67
C VAL A 1063 46.31 5.44 48.16
N LEU A 1064 47.37 5.79 48.88
CA LEU A 1064 47.31 6.11 50.31
C LEU A 1064 46.37 7.30 50.55
N GLN A 1065 46.53 8.40 49.80
CA GLN A 1065 45.71 9.61 49.94
C GLN A 1065 44.23 9.37 49.66
N ARG A 1066 43.86 8.57 48.64
CA ARG A 1066 42.46 8.31 48.30
C ARG A 1066 41.77 7.28 49.18
N THR A 1067 42.52 6.39 49.83
CA THR A 1067 41.95 5.36 50.70
C THR A 1067 41.76 5.83 52.16
N GLN A 1068 42.34 6.97 52.55
CA GLN A 1068 42.17 7.64 53.85
C GLN A 1068 42.39 6.73 55.08
N SER A 1069 43.11 5.62 54.92
CA SER A 1069 43.38 4.62 55.95
C SER A 1069 44.79 4.06 55.76
N THR A 1070 45.60 4.06 56.82
CA THR A 1070 46.92 3.43 56.86
C THR A 1070 46.80 2.10 57.60
N GLU A 1071 47.03 0.99 56.91
CA GLU A 1071 46.93 -0.35 57.48
C GLU A 1071 48.31 -0.86 57.92
N LEU A 1072 48.36 -1.78 58.89
CA LEU A 1072 49.63 -2.38 59.37
C LEU A 1072 50.47 -2.97 58.22
N HIS A 1073 49.83 -3.59 57.23
CA HIS A 1073 50.53 -4.14 56.07
C HIS A 1073 51.18 -3.09 55.16
N ASP A 1074 50.63 -1.87 55.10
CA ASP A 1074 51.26 -0.80 54.33
C ASP A 1074 52.58 -0.38 54.99
N ILE A 1075 52.60 -0.33 56.34
CA ILE A 1075 53.79 -0.04 57.14
C ILE A 1075 54.87 -1.09 56.88
N ASP A 1076 54.52 -2.36 56.85
CA ASP A 1076 55.48 -3.46 56.69
C ASP A 1076 56.11 -3.53 55.31
N LEU A 1077 55.34 -3.22 54.26
CA LEU A 1077 55.75 -3.44 52.87
C LEU A 1077 56.28 -2.17 52.21
N VAL A 1078 55.62 -1.04 52.44
CA VAL A 1078 55.89 0.21 51.72
C VAL A 1078 56.97 1.03 52.43
N LEU A 1079 56.88 1.17 53.75
CA LEU A 1079 57.79 2.05 54.50
C LEU A 1079 59.27 1.63 54.39
N PRO A 1080 59.66 0.33 54.51
CA PRO A 1080 61.06 -0.06 54.32
C PRO A 1080 61.58 0.26 52.92
N ALA A 1081 60.75 0.08 51.89
CA ALA A 1081 61.12 0.37 50.51
C ALA A 1081 61.29 1.88 50.27
N VAL A 1082 60.41 2.71 50.85
CA VAL A 1082 60.50 4.18 50.79
C VAL A 1082 61.74 4.68 51.51
N LEU A 1083 62.00 4.20 52.73
CA LEU A 1083 63.21 4.55 53.50
C LEU A 1083 64.49 4.16 52.76
N LYS A 1084 64.51 2.98 52.13
CA LYS A 1084 65.60 2.53 51.25
C LYS A 1084 65.80 3.47 50.04
N CYS A 1085 64.72 3.95 49.42
CA CYS A 1085 64.79 4.92 48.33
C CYS A 1085 65.39 6.25 48.79
N MET A 1086 65.00 6.75 49.97
CA MET A 1086 65.54 8.00 50.53
C MET A 1086 67.03 7.91 50.86
N VAL A 1087 67.52 6.73 51.26
CA VAL A 1087 68.95 6.51 51.55
C VAL A 1087 69.78 6.36 50.29
N LEU A 1088 69.36 5.51 49.34
CA LEU A 1088 70.20 5.12 48.21
C LEU A 1088 70.19 6.14 47.05
N LEU A 1089 69.12 6.92 46.90
CA LEU A 1089 68.93 7.78 45.73
C LEU A 1089 69.06 9.27 46.06
N ASN A 1090 69.55 10.06 45.10
CA ASN A 1090 69.71 11.52 45.24
C ASN A 1090 68.85 12.33 44.26
N GLU A 1091 67.91 11.69 43.57
CA GLU A 1091 67.00 12.35 42.64
C GLU A 1091 65.96 13.20 43.40
N LEU A 1092 65.84 14.48 43.05
CA LEU A 1092 65.01 15.46 43.79
C LEU A 1092 63.53 15.08 43.81
N GLN A 1093 63.00 14.57 42.69
CA GLN A 1093 61.60 14.18 42.57
C GLN A 1093 61.27 12.94 43.40
N VAL A 1094 62.14 11.91 43.36
CA VAL A 1094 62.01 10.70 44.18
C VAL A 1094 62.09 11.03 45.66
N LYS A 1095 63.03 11.90 46.06
CA LYS A 1095 63.15 12.36 47.46
C LYS A 1095 61.89 13.06 47.94
N LYS A 1096 61.35 14.01 47.16
CA LYS A 1096 60.13 14.72 47.52
C LYS A 1096 58.96 13.77 47.74
N ILE A 1097 58.65 12.91 46.76
CA ILE A 1097 57.52 11.98 46.85
C ILE A 1097 57.72 10.98 48.00
N SER A 1098 58.95 10.51 48.22
CA SER A 1098 59.26 9.60 49.33
C SER A 1098 59.05 10.28 50.70
N THR A 1099 59.43 11.55 50.84
CA THR A 1099 59.16 12.34 52.04
C THR A 1099 57.65 12.54 52.24
N ASP A 1100 56.90 12.81 51.17
CA ASP A 1100 55.44 12.97 51.25
C ASP A 1100 54.75 11.66 51.70
N ILE A 1101 55.22 10.49 51.22
CA ILE A 1101 54.72 9.17 51.67
C ILE A 1101 55.09 8.93 53.14
N LEU A 1102 56.35 9.20 53.52
CA LEU A 1102 56.82 9.08 54.89
C LEU A 1102 55.97 9.93 55.85
N GLN A 1103 55.72 11.18 55.48
CA GLN A 1103 54.87 12.11 56.23
C GLN A 1103 53.45 11.55 56.37
N TYR A 1104 52.82 11.15 55.26
CA TYR A 1104 51.46 10.62 55.27
C TYR A 1104 51.32 9.38 56.16
N MET A 1105 52.28 8.45 56.09
CA MET A 1105 52.24 7.22 56.88
C MET A 1105 52.45 7.49 58.37
N VAL A 1106 53.38 8.37 58.74
CA VAL A 1106 53.64 8.72 60.15
C VAL A 1106 52.46 9.48 60.76
N GLU A 1107 51.97 10.53 60.09
CA GLU A 1107 50.80 11.31 60.56
C GLU A 1107 49.53 10.44 60.63
N GLY A 1108 49.32 9.55 59.65
CA GLY A 1108 48.21 8.61 59.63
C GLY A 1108 48.23 7.59 60.77
N CYS A 1109 49.43 7.18 61.24
CA CYS A 1109 49.58 6.29 62.39
C CYS A 1109 49.34 7.00 63.73
N GLN A 1110 49.57 8.31 63.82
CA GLN A 1110 49.32 9.11 65.03
C GLN A 1110 47.83 9.35 65.27
N ALA A 1111 47.05 9.54 64.20
CA ALA A 1111 45.61 9.76 64.29
C ALA A 1111 44.82 8.50 64.69
N GLY A 1112 45.41 7.31 64.55
CA GLY A 1112 44.81 6.02 64.93
C GLY A 1112 45.03 5.69 66.41
N SER A 1113 43.95 5.54 67.18
CA SER A 1113 43.95 5.31 68.63
C SER A 1113 44.52 3.97 69.13
N GLY A 1114 45.32 3.24 68.33
CA GLY A 1114 45.78 1.88 68.63
C GLY A 1114 47.30 1.77 68.73
N GLY A 1115 47.81 1.25 69.86
CA GLY A 1115 49.25 1.09 70.12
C GLY A 1115 49.99 0.13 69.16
N GLU A 1116 49.28 -0.73 68.43
CA GLU A 1116 49.86 -1.68 67.48
C GLU A 1116 50.60 -0.99 66.31
N HIS A 1117 50.04 0.07 65.74
CA HIS A 1117 50.68 0.82 64.63
C HIS A 1117 52.00 1.46 65.08
N ALA A 1118 52.04 2.02 66.29
CA ALA A 1118 53.24 2.61 66.87
C ALA A 1118 54.33 1.55 67.14
N THR A 1119 53.96 0.36 67.59
CA THR A 1119 54.92 -0.74 67.78
C THR A 1119 55.52 -1.22 66.46
N GLN A 1120 54.71 -1.35 65.42
CA GLN A 1120 55.17 -1.80 64.11
C GLN A 1120 56.04 -0.74 63.43
N LEU A 1121 55.65 0.53 63.53
CA LEU A 1121 56.43 1.67 63.05
C LEU A 1121 57.81 1.71 63.73
N THR A 1122 57.85 1.54 65.06
CA THR A 1122 59.10 1.47 65.83
C THR A 1122 59.98 0.29 65.38
N SER A 1123 59.38 -0.87 65.10
CA SER A 1123 60.11 -2.04 64.60
C SER A 1123 60.75 -1.79 63.23
N VAL A 1124 59.99 -1.22 62.28
CA VAL A 1124 60.50 -0.92 60.92
C VAL A 1124 61.65 0.09 60.99
N PHE A 1125 61.53 1.15 61.78
CA PHE A 1125 62.62 2.12 61.93
C PHE A 1125 63.85 1.54 62.65
N ARG A 1126 63.64 0.67 63.65
CA ARG A 1126 64.75 -0.04 64.32
C ARG A 1126 65.56 -0.88 63.32
N GLN A 1127 64.86 -1.63 62.46
CA GLN A 1127 65.50 -2.42 61.40
C GLN A 1127 66.23 -1.53 60.39
N PHE A 1128 65.60 -0.43 59.96
CA PHE A 1128 66.20 0.54 59.05
C PHE A 1128 67.52 1.14 59.58
N ILE A 1129 67.56 1.51 60.87
CA ILE A 1129 68.77 2.03 61.51
C ILE A 1129 69.88 0.97 61.49
N GLN A 1130 69.56 -0.26 61.89
CA GLN A 1130 70.53 -1.36 61.94
C GLN A 1130 71.10 -1.69 60.55
N ASP A 1131 70.28 -1.64 59.50
CA ASP A 1131 70.68 -2.03 58.14
C ASP A 1131 71.53 -0.96 57.42
N TYR A 1132 71.31 0.33 57.69
CA TYR A 1132 71.90 1.42 56.89
C TYR A 1132 72.88 2.33 57.63
N THR A 1133 72.85 2.42 58.97
CA THR A 1133 73.71 3.36 59.72
C THR A 1133 75.20 3.10 59.53
N ALA A 1134 75.62 1.84 59.33
CA ALA A 1134 77.04 1.50 59.18
C ALA A 1134 77.69 2.06 57.89
N VAL A 1135 76.90 2.36 56.86
CA VAL A 1135 77.37 2.79 55.52
C VAL A 1135 76.86 4.18 55.13
N TYR A 1136 75.67 4.58 55.60
CA TYR A 1136 74.98 5.82 55.20
C TYR A 1136 74.51 6.67 56.41
N ASP A 1137 75.31 6.70 57.46
CA ASP A 1137 75.06 7.42 58.72
C ASP A 1137 74.44 8.82 58.59
N HIS A 1138 75.04 9.72 57.81
CA HIS A 1138 74.55 11.09 57.62
C HIS A 1138 73.17 11.16 56.98
N ARG A 1139 72.85 10.22 56.07
CA ARG A 1139 71.53 10.18 55.40
C ARG A 1139 70.47 9.59 56.33
N VAL A 1140 70.82 8.56 57.10
CA VAL A 1140 69.92 7.96 58.10
C VAL A 1140 69.55 9.01 59.16
N PHE A 1141 70.52 9.76 59.70
CA PHE A 1141 70.23 10.81 60.67
C PHE A 1141 69.38 11.95 60.10
N SER A 1142 69.63 12.37 58.85
CA SER A 1142 68.79 13.39 58.20
C SER A 1142 67.35 12.93 57.98
N ILE A 1143 67.11 11.64 57.68
CA ILE A 1143 65.75 11.08 57.58
C ILE A 1143 65.09 11.04 58.96
N LEU A 1144 65.82 10.64 60.00
CA LEU A 1144 65.32 10.64 61.37
C LEU A 1144 65.05 12.05 61.90
N GLU A 1145 65.75 13.08 61.42
CA GLU A 1145 65.45 14.49 61.74
C GLU A 1145 64.08 14.88 61.18
N ILE A 1146 63.76 14.48 59.96
CA ILE A 1146 62.41 14.68 59.36
C ILE A 1146 61.36 13.95 60.22
N VAL A 1147 61.63 12.70 60.61
CA VAL A 1147 60.71 11.93 61.46
C VAL A 1147 60.59 12.52 62.85
N ALA A 1148 61.64 13.10 63.43
CA ALA A 1148 61.61 13.75 64.73
C ALA A 1148 60.72 15.00 64.75
N VAL A 1149 60.60 15.70 63.61
CA VAL A 1149 59.67 16.82 63.46
C VAL A 1149 58.22 16.34 63.40
N LEU A 1150 57.97 15.16 62.80
CA LEU A 1150 56.63 14.58 62.65
C LEU A 1150 56.17 13.85 63.92
N ASP A 1151 57.04 13.05 64.54
CA ASP A 1151 56.79 12.25 65.74
C ASP A 1151 58.03 12.18 66.66
N GLN A 1152 58.08 13.08 67.65
CA GLN A 1152 59.16 13.08 68.64
C GLN A 1152 59.18 11.78 69.47
N THR A 1153 58.00 11.22 69.80
CA THR A 1153 57.89 10.06 70.70
C THR A 1153 58.44 8.78 70.07
N LEU A 1154 58.22 8.59 68.77
CA LEU A 1154 58.77 7.49 68.00
C LEU A 1154 60.30 7.53 67.99
N VAL A 1155 60.90 8.69 67.72
CA VAL A 1155 62.36 8.82 67.66
C VAL A 1155 63.00 8.71 69.04
N THR A 1156 62.35 9.19 70.11
CA THR A 1156 62.80 8.97 71.49
C THR A 1156 62.90 7.47 71.82
N CYS A 1157 61.94 6.65 71.37
CA CYS A 1157 61.96 5.20 71.56
C CYS A 1157 63.10 4.49 70.79
N LEU A 1158 63.64 5.13 69.75
CA LEU A 1158 64.72 4.60 68.91
C LEU A 1158 66.12 4.97 69.42
N ILE A 1159 66.25 5.94 70.34
CA ILE A 1159 67.54 6.39 70.90
C ILE A 1159 68.46 5.23 71.29
N PRO A 1160 68.03 4.19 72.04
CA PRO A 1160 68.91 3.09 72.42
C PRO A 1160 69.46 2.31 71.21
N THR A 1161 68.65 2.16 70.15
CA THR A 1161 69.07 1.49 68.91
C THR A 1161 70.08 2.33 68.14
N ILE A 1162 69.86 3.65 68.09
CA ILE A 1162 70.75 4.59 67.40
C ILE A 1162 72.10 4.66 68.11
N THR A 1163 72.11 4.82 69.44
CA THR A 1163 73.34 4.82 70.25
C THR A 1163 74.11 3.51 70.09
N GLN A 1164 73.42 2.36 70.10
CA GLN A 1164 74.07 1.06 69.89
C GLN A 1164 74.65 0.93 68.47
N SER A 1165 73.90 1.34 67.44
CA SER A 1165 74.36 1.26 66.04
C SER A 1165 75.54 2.18 65.76
N LEU A 1166 75.58 3.35 66.41
CA LEU A 1166 76.74 4.25 66.41
C LEU A 1166 77.96 3.57 67.03
N LYS A 1167 77.82 3.00 68.24
CA LYS A 1167 78.90 2.28 68.94
C LYS A 1167 79.41 1.08 68.14
N ASP A 1168 78.51 0.32 67.53
CA ASP A 1168 78.84 -0.84 66.69
C ASP A 1168 79.57 -0.42 65.40
N SER A 1169 79.18 0.71 64.80
CA SER A 1169 79.84 1.30 63.62
C SER A 1169 81.26 1.76 63.96
N GLU A 1170 81.43 2.48 65.07
CA GLU A 1170 82.74 2.92 65.57
C GLU A 1170 83.66 1.72 65.91
N HIS A 1171 83.10 0.68 66.51
CA HIS A 1171 83.84 -0.54 66.85
C HIS A 1171 84.28 -1.33 65.61
N LYS A 1172 83.40 -1.51 64.62
CA LYS A 1172 83.69 -2.27 63.38
C LYS A 1172 84.67 -1.56 62.45
N GLN A 1173 84.70 -0.22 62.44
CA GLN A 1173 85.58 0.55 61.56
C GLN A 1173 87.01 0.71 62.14
N GLY A 1174 87.25 0.41 63.42
CA GLY A 1174 88.59 0.34 64.02
C GLY A 1174 89.37 1.67 64.08
N LEU A 1175 88.75 2.80 63.71
CA LEU A 1175 89.40 4.11 63.52
C LEU A 1175 89.21 5.08 64.70
N GLY A 1176 88.60 4.64 65.81
CA GLY A 1176 88.27 5.49 66.95
C GLY A 1176 86.92 6.23 66.79
N ARG A 1177 86.64 7.17 67.70
CA ARG A 1177 85.37 7.92 67.75
C ARG A 1177 85.22 8.82 66.51
N ASN A 1178 84.14 8.66 65.73
CA ASN A 1178 83.92 9.44 64.51
C ASN A 1178 83.20 10.76 64.85
N THR A 1179 83.95 11.87 64.87
CA THR A 1179 83.43 13.19 65.25
C THR A 1179 82.32 13.69 64.32
N ALA A 1180 82.41 13.45 63.02
CA ALA A 1180 81.38 13.87 62.06
C ALA A 1180 80.05 13.12 62.27
N GLN A 1181 80.12 11.82 62.55
CA GLN A 1181 78.97 10.97 62.83
C GLN A 1181 78.30 11.32 64.17
N ARG A 1182 79.12 11.57 65.22
CA ARG A 1182 78.64 12.04 66.52
C ARG A 1182 77.99 13.42 66.44
N GLU A 1183 78.54 14.36 65.69
CA GLU A 1183 77.94 15.68 65.47
C GLU A 1183 76.62 15.62 64.70
N ALA A 1184 76.51 14.73 63.70
CA ALA A 1184 75.23 14.48 63.02
C ALA A 1184 74.19 13.85 63.97
N TYR A 1185 74.61 12.96 64.87
CA TYR A 1185 73.72 12.39 65.87
C TYR A 1185 73.30 13.43 66.93
N LYS A 1186 74.21 14.30 67.39
CA LYS A 1186 73.87 15.42 68.30
C LYS A 1186 72.86 16.37 67.68
N ARG A 1187 72.96 16.66 66.38
CA ARG A 1187 71.96 17.45 65.63
C ARG A 1187 70.58 16.79 65.60
N LEU A 1188 70.51 15.47 65.43
CA LEU A 1188 69.24 14.74 65.56
C LEU A 1188 68.69 14.86 66.99
N LEU A 1189 69.52 14.61 68.01
CA LEU A 1189 69.13 14.65 69.42
C LEU A 1189 68.65 16.04 69.87
N SER A 1190 69.14 17.14 69.29
CA SER A 1190 68.66 18.49 69.61
C SER A 1190 67.19 18.73 69.26
N HIS A 1191 66.60 17.90 68.39
CA HIS A 1191 65.17 17.94 68.06
C HIS A 1191 64.28 17.19 69.06
N LEU A 1192 64.85 16.45 70.04
CA LEU A 1192 64.13 15.53 70.94
C LEU A 1192 64.00 16.03 72.39
N THR A 1193 64.04 17.35 72.60
CA THR A 1193 63.87 18.03 73.89
C THR A 1193 64.64 17.35 75.06
N GLU A 1194 63.96 16.93 76.13
CA GLU A 1194 64.57 16.42 77.37
C GLU A 1194 65.29 15.08 77.19
N ALA A 1195 64.69 14.13 76.46
CA ALA A 1195 65.30 12.82 76.21
C ALA A 1195 66.56 12.94 75.33
N GLY A 1196 66.55 13.87 74.37
CA GLY A 1196 67.70 14.19 73.53
C GLY A 1196 68.85 14.82 74.31
N GLN A 1197 68.57 15.82 75.16
CA GLN A 1197 69.59 16.47 75.99
C GLN A 1197 70.26 15.49 76.97
N ASN A 1198 69.48 14.60 77.57
CA ASN A 1198 69.99 13.56 78.46
C ASN A 1198 70.97 12.60 77.75
N GLU A 1199 70.71 12.25 76.49
CA GLU A 1199 71.61 11.39 75.72
C GLU A 1199 72.84 12.17 75.18
N ILE A 1200 72.69 13.44 74.79
CA ILE A 1200 73.83 14.31 74.44
C ILE A 1200 74.82 14.40 75.60
N GLN A 1201 74.31 14.61 76.82
CA GLN A 1201 75.15 14.67 78.03
C GLN A 1201 75.88 13.35 78.31
N LYS A 1202 75.25 12.19 78.05
CA LYS A 1202 75.92 10.89 78.14
C LYS A 1202 77.00 10.72 77.08
N LEU A 1203 76.74 11.10 75.83
CA LEU A 1203 77.72 11.04 74.74
C LEU A 1203 78.91 11.98 74.96
N GLU A 1204 78.68 13.11 75.63
CA GLU A 1204 79.72 14.07 76.02
C GLU A 1204 80.54 13.59 77.24
N ASN A 1205 79.90 12.92 78.20
CA ASN A 1205 80.60 12.25 79.29
C ASN A 1205 81.44 11.06 78.79
N GLU A 1206 81.00 10.41 77.71
CA GLU A 1206 81.77 9.40 76.99
C GLU A 1206 82.92 10.00 76.14
N THR A 1207 83.06 11.32 75.98
CA THR A 1207 84.20 11.93 75.24
C THR A 1207 85.48 12.09 76.06
N ASN A 1208 85.42 11.90 77.39
CA ASN A 1208 86.62 11.79 78.22
C ASN A 1208 87.28 10.41 78.14
#